data_AF-A0A7C2G463-F1
#
_entry.id   AF-A0A7C2G463-F1
#
_cell.length_a   1.000
_cell.length_b   1.000
_cell.length_c   1.000
_cell.angle_alpha   90.00
_cell.angle_beta   90.00
_cell.angle_gamma   90.00
#
_symmetry.space_group_name_H-M   'P 1'
#
loop_
_entity.id
_entity.type
_entity.pdbx_description
1 polymer ?
#
loop_
_entity_poly.entity_id
_entity_poly.type
_entity_poly.pdbx_seq_one_letter_code
_entity_poly.pdbx_strand_id
1 'polypeptide(L)'
;MAQLQLPGLSTGIDTSAIVQQLMAINRMRLQARQADITEEQEVKSAIGELDTTLSAFKSASSSLANSSQLKSYNATTSDDDVITASANYNATEGNHSIQIKQLATSDRWVHEGFKRTTSYVGEGNLILSYNNEEMVITTTSDTTLDDLVGLINNASGNPGITAGILKYDAGTNQAYHLVLSGQESGSDYQIKINDFNTEVLTADDALLEDGENVTLTTKLKDLDDVFTGAFDDDDTITIDGYGHDGTTPIAQVSFTPNEYTTVGDLIDEINDAFSGIATATLDNGEIKLTADTDGDSDMDITLAFDDGIVTGNATLTLPTFSMTTDGGSESADIATLKASTTFLQTQAARDSLIRVDDYPPSVAETQYLTASVSGATGTYDLTFGGNTATINAGDNIAAINAALSAASITTVTAEAGTSTSLDVAGTIAFNFDASEGDAAMIAIDTTNLTTSGTHIFTEDTSNWISRSTNTVTDVIDGVTLNLQKTTISTDGITYDNVDVTMTRNTETLKEKVEQLLTAYNNVVKFVEDNAEYDPDTKESGPLYGDSLIRMISSTLKSPFSSVASGFTSNDTFIQPSDIGIEFESDGTLKLNANDFDEAISENYLDVLAILGAAKTGESTGTNAAEIKFYGAGTATAGGAYLIEVKYDGTGTTILSARVTESTDTDWSDARDIDLTDPNDVIVNGTTTTITIDYGTNSSNYPEHNLQFDVPTTSTPDQILTATINVKQGFAGELKESLADMLSYDGRIALAKKSSNSSIDRMEEWIVKEEMRLEKVEERLIGKFARLERTLTLIQSQMGMISSMI
;
A
#
# COMPACT_ATOMS: atom_id res chain seq x y z
N MET A 1 -48.21 -18.75 65.07
CA MET A 1 -48.64 -17.35 65.30
C MET A 1 -47.53 -16.64 66.04
N ALA A 2 -46.81 -15.73 65.40
CA ALA A 2 -45.81 -14.90 66.06
C ALA A 2 -46.54 -13.83 66.88
N GLN A 3 -46.41 -13.86 68.20
CA GLN A 3 -46.90 -12.79 69.07
C GLN A 3 -46.00 -11.58 68.82
N LEU A 4 -46.57 -10.49 68.30
CA LEU A 4 -45.90 -9.19 68.18
C LEU A 4 -45.63 -8.68 69.61
N GLN A 5 -44.42 -8.89 70.13
CA GLN A 5 -43.96 -8.25 71.37
C GLN A 5 -43.39 -6.88 71.01
N LEU A 6 -44.10 -5.82 71.40
CA LEU A 6 -43.61 -4.45 71.31
C LEU A 6 -42.57 -4.22 72.44
N PRO A 7 -41.29 -3.95 72.12
CA PRO A 7 -40.23 -3.78 73.11
C PRO A 7 -40.50 -2.60 74.06
N GLY A 8 -40.17 -2.74 75.35
CA GLY A 8 -40.09 -1.62 76.28
C GLY A 8 -41.39 -1.26 77.03
N LEU A 9 -42.53 -1.92 76.74
CA LEU A 9 -43.81 -1.62 77.40
C LEU A 9 -43.87 -2.02 78.89
N SER A 10 -43.07 -2.99 79.35
CA SER A 10 -43.12 -3.48 80.74
C SER A 10 -42.13 -2.80 81.69
N THR A 11 -40.97 -2.34 81.19
CA THR A 11 -39.84 -1.90 82.04
C THR A 11 -39.50 -0.41 81.90
N GLY A 12 -39.99 0.27 80.86
CA GLY A 12 -39.65 1.66 80.54
C GLY A 12 -38.24 1.86 79.97
N ILE A 13 -37.51 0.76 79.67
CA ILE A 13 -36.18 0.80 79.07
C ILE A 13 -36.29 0.57 77.57
N ASP A 14 -35.78 1.50 76.77
CA ASP A 14 -35.68 1.36 75.31
C ASP A 14 -34.50 0.45 74.94
N THR A 15 -34.74 -0.86 75.01
CA THR A 15 -33.76 -1.89 74.66
C THR A 15 -33.39 -1.86 73.17
N SER A 16 -34.28 -1.38 72.30
CA SER A 16 -34.02 -1.21 70.87
C SER A 16 -32.93 -0.16 70.64
N ALA A 17 -33.05 1.01 71.29
CA ALA A 17 -32.03 2.06 71.22
C ALA A 17 -30.65 1.61 71.73
N ILE A 18 -30.60 0.81 72.80
CA ILE A 18 -29.35 0.28 73.36
C ILE A 18 -28.69 -0.72 72.39
N VAL A 19 -29.48 -1.62 71.79
CA VAL A 19 -28.96 -2.56 70.78
C VAL A 19 -28.42 -1.79 69.57
N GLN A 20 -29.14 -0.77 69.09
CA GLN A 20 -28.68 0.07 67.98
C GLN A 20 -27.35 0.80 68.29
N GLN A 21 -27.20 1.38 69.49
CA GLN A 21 -25.94 2.03 69.89
C GLN A 21 -24.76 1.05 69.98
N LEU A 22 -24.99 -0.16 70.52
CA LEU A 22 -23.96 -1.20 70.56
C LEU A 22 -23.61 -1.71 69.15
N MET A 23 -24.60 -1.83 68.27
CA MET A 23 -24.37 -2.21 66.87
C MET A 23 -23.62 -1.12 66.11
N ALA A 24 -23.89 0.16 66.36
CA ALA A 24 -23.16 1.28 65.77
C ALA A 24 -21.65 1.23 66.10
N ILE A 25 -21.30 0.97 67.36
CA ILE A 25 -19.89 0.80 67.79
C ILE A 25 -19.27 -0.41 67.07
N ASN A 26 -19.99 -1.53 66.99
CA ASN A 26 -19.48 -2.73 66.31
C ASN A 26 -19.32 -2.52 64.78
N ARG A 27 -20.11 -1.64 64.16
CA ARG A 27 -20.04 -1.29 62.73
C ARG A 27 -18.92 -0.31 62.36
N MET A 28 -18.27 0.37 63.31
CA MET A 28 -17.20 1.34 63.01
C MET A 28 -16.06 0.73 62.19
N ARG A 29 -15.67 -0.52 62.49
CA ARG A 29 -14.62 -1.23 61.72
C ARG A 29 -15.03 -1.52 60.29
N LEU A 30 -16.31 -1.85 60.09
CA LEU A 30 -16.87 -2.06 58.76
C LEU A 30 -16.92 -0.75 57.98
N GLN A 31 -17.33 0.35 58.62
CA GLN A 31 -17.33 1.68 58.00
C GLN A 31 -15.93 2.12 57.59
N ALA A 32 -14.93 1.92 58.46
CA ALA A 32 -13.53 2.19 58.12
C ALA A 32 -13.09 1.36 56.90
N ARG A 33 -13.40 0.06 56.89
CA ARG A 33 -13.04 -0.80 55.76
C ARG A 33 -13.76 -0.46 54.47
N GLN A 34 -15.01 0.00 54.55
CA GLN A 34 -15.76 0.47 53.40
C GLN A 34 -15.13 1.74 52.81
N ALA A 35 -14.58 2.62 53.67
CA ALA A 35 -13.81 3.77 53.22
C ALA A 35 -12.49 3.34 52.55
N ASP A 36 -11.76 2.37 53.11
CA ASP A 36 -10.56 1.80 52.47
C ASP A 36 -10.86 1.25 51.05
N ILE A 37 -12.01 0.59 50.87
CA ILE A 37 -12.43 0.10 49.54
C ILE A 37 -12.68 1.24 48.57
N THR A 38 -13.36 2.30 49.01
CA THR A 38 -13.63 3.45 48.15
C THR A 38 -12.33 4.11 47.71
N GLU A 39 -11.37 4.30 48.62
CA GLU A 39 -10.05 4.86 48.31
C GLU A 39 -9.30 3.98 47.29
N GLU A 40 -9.29 2.65 47.48
CA GLU A 40 -8.66 1.72 46.53
C GLU A 40 -9.38 1.67 45.17
N GLN A 41 -10.70 1.90 45.13
CA GLN A 41 -11.46 2.04 43.88
C GLN A 41 -11.11 3.32 43.12
N GLU A 42 -10.84 4.42 43.84
CA GLU A 42 -10.34 5.67 43.26
C GLU A 42 -8.92 5.46 42.70
N VAL A 43 -8.02 4.79 43.43
CA VAL A 43 -6.69 4.37 42.95
C VAL A 43 -6.79 3.55 41.67
N LYS A 44 -7.64 2.52 41.67
CA LYS A 44 -7.85 1.67 40.48
C LYS A 44 -8.33 2.48 39.28
N SER A 45 -9.25 3.42 39.52
CA SER A 45 -9.80 4.29 38.47
C SER A 45 -8.70 5.20 37.90
N ALA A 46 -7.89 5.81 38.77
CA ALA A 46 -6.75 6.64 38.37
C ALA A 46 -5.70 5.83 37.57
N ILE A 47 -5.37 4.59 37.97
CA ILE A 47 -4.47 3.73 37.19
C ILE A 47 -5.09 3.37 35.82
N GLY A 48 -6.42 3.20 35.76
CA GLY A 48 -7.15 3.01 34.50
C GLY A 48 -7.07 4.20 33.55
N GLU A 49 -7.18 5.40 34.10
CA GLU A 49 -7.00 6.65 33.35
C GLU A 49 -5.55 6.82 32.89
N LEU A 50 -4.56 6.58 33.76
CA LEU A 50 -3.15 6.60 33.41
C LEU A 50 -2.83 5.66 32.24
N ASP A 51 -3.35 4.43 32.28
CA ASP A 51 -3.19 3.46 31.20
C ASP A 51 -3.73 3.97 29.86
N THR A 52 -4.87 4.67 29.89
CA THR A 52 -5.48 5.29 28.71
C THR A 52 -4.61 6.44 28.19
N THR A 53 -4.14 7.32 29.09
CA THR A 53 -3.27 8.46 28.74
C THR A 53 -1.92 8.00 28.20
N LEU A 54 -1.29 7.01 28.82
CA LEU A 54 -0.05 6.40 28.35
C LEU A 54 -0.25 5.68 27.01
N SER A 55 -1.41 5.05 26.78
CA SER A 55 -1.73 4.41 25.49
C SER A 55 -1.90 5.45 24.37
N ALA A 56 -2.52 6.59 24.66
CA ALA A 56 -2.58 7.71 23.74
C ALA A 56 -1.17 8.26 23.44
N PHE A 57 -0.33 8.40 24.45
CA PHE A 57 1.06 8.83 24.27
C PHE A 57 1.89 7.82 23.48
N LYS A 58 1.70 6.51 23.70
CA LYS A 58 2.33 5.45 22.91
C LYS A 58 1.93 5.56 21.44
N SER A 59 0.67 5.85 21.17
CA SER A 59 0.15 6.00 19.81
C SER A 59 0.76 7.21 19.11
N ALA A 60 0.84 8.36 19.79
CA ALA A 60 1.52 9.55 19.28
C ALA A 60 3.04 9.36 19.11
N SER A 61 3.69 8.61 20.01
CA SER A 61 5.10 8.23 19.85
C SER A 61 5.30 7.31 18.66
N SER A 62 4.36 6.38 18.43
CA SER A 62 4.43 5.44 17.31
C SER A 62 4.28 6.11 15.96
N SER A 63 3.49 7.18 15.83
CA SER A 63 3.33 7.93 14.58
C SER A 63 4.60 8.70 14.18
N LEU A 64 5.54 8.89 15.11
CA LEU A 64 6.84 9.53 14.92
C LEU A 64 8.03 8.57 14.97
N ALA A 65 7.82 7.30 15.30
CA ALA A 65 8.91 6.36 15.57
C ALA A 65 9.63 5.81 14.33
N ASN A 66 9.19 6.15 13.11
CA ASN A 66 9.81 5.68 11.87
C ASN A 66 10.04 6.86 10.90
N SER A 67 11.30 7.29 10.79
CA SER A 67 11.74 8.41 9.98
C SER A 67 11.41 8.26 8.50
N SER A 68 11.45 7.05 7.94
CA SER A 68 11.08 6.80 6.54
C SER A 68 9.60 7.10 6.30
N GLN A 69 8.73 6.76 7.25
CA GLN A 69 7.29 7.06 7.18
C GLN A 69 6.95 8.51 7.58
N LEU A 70 7.94 9.27 8.06
CA LEU A 70 7.80 10.71 8.33
C LEU A 70 8.09 11.57 7.11
N LYS A 71 8.75 11.02 6.09
CA LYS A 71 8.87 11.67 4.78
C LYS A 71 7.46 11.80 4.21
N SER A 72 6.99 13.03 4.17
CA SER A 72 5.68 13.38 3.63
C SER A 72 5.87 14.49 2.62
N TYR A 73 5.19 14.37 1.49
CA TYR A 73 5.29 15.31 0.39
C TYR A 73 3.89 15.82 0.03
N ASN A 74 3.82 17.11 -0.25
CA ASN A 74 2.67 17.73 -0.89
C ASN A 74 2.88 17.70 -2.39
N ALA A 75 1.86 17.25 -3.11
CA ALA A 75 1.77 17.35 -4.54
C ALA A 75 0.79 18.46 -4.91
N THR A 76 1.28 19.52 -5.55
CA THR A 76 0.44 20.61 -6.06
C THR A 76 0.52 20.65 -7.56
N THR A 77 -0.61 20.82 -8.24
CA THR A 77 -0.64 20.95 -9.70
C THR A 77 -0.90 22.39 -10.12
N SER A 78 -0.43 22.77 -11.30
CA SER A 78 -0.77 24.07 -11.88
C SER A 78 -2.21 24.13 -12.41
N ASP A 79 -2.86 22.98 -12.64
CA ASP A 79 -4.24 22.86 -13.13
C ASP A 79 -4.92 21.55 -12.66
N ASP A 80 -5.59 21.61 -11.49
CA ASP A 80 -6.29 20.47 -10.87
C ASP A 80 -7.50 19.97 -11.68
N ASP A 81 -7.98 20.79 -12.63
CA ASP A 81 -9.09 20.43 -13.54
C ASP A 81 -8.61 19.50 -14.67
N VAL A 82 -7.29 19.38 -14.87
CA VAL A 82 -6.65 18.54 -15.90
C VAL A 82 -5.97 17.33 -15.25
N ILE A 83 -5.23 17.54 -14.17
CA ILE A 83 -4.49 16.49 -13.45
C ILE A 83 -4.60 16.73 -11.95
N THR A 84 -4.85 15.69 -11.16
CA THR A 84 -4.53 15.74 -9.72
C THR A 84 -3.39 14.79 -9.41
N ALA A 85 -2.53 15.18 -8.46
CA ALA A 85 -1.38 14.38 -8.05
C ALA A 85 -1.39 14.13 -6.56
N SER A 86 -0.89 12.97 -6.14
CA SER A 86 -0.58 12.65 -4.75
C SER A 86 0.82 12.06 -4.66
N ALA A 87 1.48 12.24 -3.52
CA ALA A 87 2.83 11.77 -3.28
C ALA A 87 2.90 10.92 -2.01
N ASN A 88 3.70 9.85 -2.04
CA ASN A 88 3.99 9.00 -0.91
C ASN A 88 5.41 9.28 -0.35
N TYR A 89 5.87 8.46 0.59
CA TYR A 89 7.13 8.68 1.30
C TYR A 89 8.40 8.41 0.47
N ASN A 90 8.27 7.79 -0.70
CA ASN A 90 9.36 7.57 -1.66
C ASN A 90 9.55 8.75 -2.64
N ALA A 91 8.59 9.67 -2.70
CA ALA A 91 8.68 10.82 -3.59
C ALA A 91 9.90 11.71 -3.25
N THR A 92 10.33 12.49 -4.24
CA THR A 92 11.42 13.47 -4.08
C THR A 92 10.90 14.88 -4.34
N GLU A 93 11.53 15.89 -3.74
CA GLU A 93 11.22 17.29 -4.08
C GLU A 93 11.63 17.57 -5.53
N GLY A 94 10.76 18.26 -6.26
CA GLY A 94 10.97 18.47 -7.68
C GLY A 94 9.74 19.07 -8.34
N ASN A 95 9.89 19.51 -9.59
CA ASN A 95 8.77 19.89 -10.44
C ASN A 95 8.81 19.02 -11.68
N HIS A 96 7.67 18.44 -12.03
CA HIS A 96 7.52 17.63 -13.23
C HIS A 96 6.53 18.29 -14.18
N SER A 97 6.86 18.37 -15.46
CA SER A 97 5.99 18.93 -16.49
C SER A 97 5.25 17.81 -17.20
N ILE A 98 3.92 17.82 -17.15
CA ILE A 98 3.08 16.74 -17.68
C ILE A 98 2.29 17.21 -18.88
N GLN A 99 2.32 16.41 -19.95
CA GLN A 99 1.46 16.57 -21.13
C GLN A 99 0.57 15.35 -21.27
N ILE A 100 -0.70 15.56 -21.65
CA ILE A 100 -1.68 14.49 -21.84
C ILE A 100 -2.26 14.61 -23.24
N LYS A 101 -1.91 13.65 -24.09
CA LYS A 101 -2.47 13.53 -25.43
C LYS A 101 -3.88 12.97 -25.41
N GLN A 102 -4.07 11.92 -24.63
CA GLN A 102 -5.30 11.15 -24.62
C GLN A 102 -5.55 10.55 -23.24
N LEU A 103 -6.83 10.42 -22.89
CA LEU A 103 -7.26 9.67 -21.72
C LEU A 103 -7.59 8.23 -22.10
N ALA A 104 -7.34 7.32 -21.16
CA ALA A 104 -7.81 5.96 -21.27
C ALA A 104 -9.34 5.92 -21.27
N THR A 105 -9.94 5.12 -22.14
CA THR A 105 -11.39 4.89 -22.16
C THR A 105 -11.70 3.41 -22.20
N SER A 106 -12.88 3.05 -21.68
CA SER A 106 -13.42 1.70 -21.77
C SER A 106 -14.24 1.51 -23.05
N ASP A 107 -14.41 0.25 -23.46
CA ASP A 107 -15.17 -0.07 -24.66
C ASP A 107 -16.69 -0.05 -24.42
N ARG A 108 -17.45 0.42 -25.41
CA ARG A 108 -18.92 0.41 -25.36
C ARG A 108 -19.57 0.18 -26.70
N TRP A 109 -20.41 -0.84 -26.75
CA TRP A 109 -21.16 -1.26 -27.93
C TRP A 109 -22.67 -1.16 -27.71
N VAL A 110 -23.39 -0.74 -28.76
CA VAL A 110 -24.85 -0.58 -28.73
C VAL A 110 -25.47 -1.36 -29.88
N HIS A 111 -26.39 -2.27 -29.55
CA HIS A 111 -27.15 -3.05 -30.52
C HIS A 111 -28.21 -2.20 -31.25
N GLU A 112 -28.57 -2.56 -32.49
CA GLU A 112 -29.58 -1.87 -33.32
C GLU A 112 -30.98 -1.74 -32.68
N GLY A 113 -31.31 -2.64 -31.74
CA GLY A 113 -32.42 -2.50 -30.81
C GLY A 113 -33.62 -3.42 -31.06
N PHE A 114 -34.33 -3.70 -29.97
CA PHE A 114 -35.52 -4.55 -29.92
C PHE A 114 -36.78 -3.72 -29.70
N LYS A 115 -37.94 -4.27 -30.05
CA LYS A 115 -39.23 -3.56 -29.89
C LYS A 115 -39.63 -3.34 -28.43
N ARG A 116 -39.26 -4.26 -27.54
CA ARG A 116 -39.60 -4.32 -26.10
C ARG A 116 -38.52 -5.07 -25.33
N THR A 117 -38.41 -4.85 -24.02
CA THR A 117 -37.55 -5.66 -23.13
C THR A 117 -37.93 -7.13 -23.09
N THR A 118 -39.20 -7.45 -23.32
CA THR A 118 -39.71 -8.84 -23.41
C THR A 118 -39.63 -9.43 -24.82
N SER A 119 -38.95 -8.76 -25.75
CA SER A 119 -38.72 -9.35 -27.07
C SER A 119 -37.73 -10.50 -26.93
N TYR A 120 -38.03 -11.63 -27.58
CA TYR A 120 -37.13 -12.77 -27.60
C TYR A 120 -35.89 -12.48 -28.44
N VAL A 121 -34.73 -12.88 -27.93
CA VAL A 121 -33.43 -12.70 -28.61
C VAL A 121 -33.10 -13.88 -29.54
N GLY A 122 -33.79 -15.01 -29.38
CA GLY A 122 -33.55 -16.24 -30.13
C GLY A 122 -32.74 -17.27 -29.33
N GLU A 123 -32.67 -18.50 -29.84
CA GLU A 123 -31.88 -19.61 -29.29
C GLU A 123 -30.50 -19.64 -29.97
N GLY A 124 -29.45 -19.83 -29.19
CA GLY A 124 -28.07 -19.95 -29.66
C GLY A 124 -27.06 -19.49 -28.61
N ASN A 125 -25.81 -19.32 -29.03
CA ASN A 125 -24.72 -18.81 -28.20
C ASN A 125 -24.36 -17.38 -28.65
N LEU A 126 -24.12 -16.52 -27.68
CA LEU A 126 -23.46 -15.23 -27.86
C LEU A 126 -22.06 -15.35 -27.25
N ILE A 127 -21.03 -15.21 -28.08
CA ILE A 127 -19.63 -15.25 -27.66
C ILE A 127 -19.15 -13.82 -27.53
N LEU A 128 -18.60 -13.48 -26.36
CA LEU A 128 -18.01 -12.18 -26.09
C LEU A 128 -16.58 -12.40 -25.61
N SER A 129 -15.65 -11.57 -26.03
CA SER A 129 -14.31 -11.50 -25.44
C SER A 129 -14.06 -10.14 -24.82
N TYR A 130 -13.30 -10.12 -23.74
CA TYR A 130 -12.84 -8.91 -23.09
C TYR A 130 -11.59 -9.21 -22.27
N ASN A 131 -10.59 -8.33 -22.32
CA ASN A 131 -9.26 -8.59 -21.74
C ASN A 131 -8.64 -9.92 -22.21
N ASN A 132 -8.84 -10.24 -23.49
CA ASN A 132 -8.37 -11.49 -24.12
C ASN A 132 -8.95 -12.79 -23.50
N GLU A 133 -10.02 -12.71 -22.70
CA GLU A 133 -10.76 -13.84 -22.17
C GLU A 133 -12.13 -13.97 -22.86
N GLU A 134 -12.54 -15.18 -23.21
CA GLU A 134 -13.84 -15.45 -23.83
C GLU A 134 -14.91 -15.85 -22.80
N MET A 135 -16.15 -15.42 -23.04
CA MET A 135 -17.33 -15.88 -22.32
C MET A 135 -18.43 -16.27 -23.31
N VAL A 136 -19.10 -17.39 -23.02
CA VAL A 136 -20.21 -17.88 -23.84
C VAL A 136 -21.53 -17.78 -23.08
N ILE A 137 -22.48 -17.06 -23.69
CA ILE A 137 -23.84 -16.92 -23.18
C ILE A 137 -24.80 -17.76 -24.02
N THR A 138 -25.29 -18.84 -23.44
CA THR A 138 -26.31 -19.68 -24.07
C THR A 138 -27.71 -19.15 -23.81
N THR A 139 -28.48 -18.94 -24.88
CA THR A 139 -29.88 -18.53 -24.84
C THR A 139 -30.81 -19.64 -25.33
N THR A 140 -32.09 -19.54 -24.98
CA THR A 140 -33.16 -20.43 -25.43
C THR A 140 -34.17 -19.65 -26.29
N SER A 141 -35.09 -20.34 -26.95
CA SER A 141 -36.15 -19.70 -27.74
C SER A 141 -37.00 -18.69 -26.95
N ASP A 142 -37.04 -18.85 -25.63
CA ASP A 142 -37.86 -18.05 -24.71
C ASP A 142 -37.05 -16.96 -23.98
N THR A 143 -35.72 -16.89 -24.19
CA THR A 143 -34.87 -15.87 -23.57
C THR A 143 -35.25 -14.49 -24.11
N THR A 144 -35.62 -13.58 -23.22
CA THR A 144 -35.93 -12.18 -23.56
C THR A 144 -34.68 -11.29 -23.50
N LEU A 145 -34.77 -10.07 -24.02
CA LEU A 145 -33.70 -9.07 -23.88
C LEU A 145 -33.35 -8.80 -22.40
N ASP A 146 -34.36 -8.76 -21.51
CA ASP A 146 -34.15 -8.59 -20.07
C ASP A 146 -33.42 -9.80 -19.46
N ASP A 147 -33.80 -11.02 -19.89
CA ASP A 147 -33.12 -12.25 -19.46
C ASP A 147 -31.67 -12.29 -19.97
N LEU A 148 -31.41 -11.87 -21.21
CA LEU A 148 -30.06 -11.82 -21.78
C LEU A 148 -29.13 -10.89 -21.00
N VAL A 149 -29.63 -9.71 -20.59
CA VAL A 149 -28.87 -8.81 -19.72
C VAL A 149 -28.54 -9.47 -18.39
N GLY A 150 -29.50 -10.21 -17.82
CA GLY A 150 -29.27 -11.01 -16.63
C GLY A 150 -28.22 -12.12 -16.85
N LEU A 151 -28.27 -12.81 -17.98
CA LEU A 151 -27.32 -13.88 -18.32
C LEU A 151 -25.89 -13.35 -18.47
N ILE A 152 -25.69 -12.23 -19.17
CA ILE A 152 -24.36 -11.61 -19.33
C ILE A 152 -23.81 -11.18 -17.97
N ASN A 153 -24.58 -10.38 -17.21
CA ASN A 153 -24.11 -9.81 -15.95
C ASN A 153 -23.86 -10.85 -14.83
N ASN A 154 -24.46 -12.04 -14.92
CA ASN A 154 -24.33 -13.10 -13.91
C ASN A 154 -23.58 -14.34 -14.43
N ALA A 155 -22.92 -14.27 -15.58
CA ALA A 155 -22.11 -15.37 -16.08
C ALA A 155 -20.90 -15.59 -15.16
N SER A 156 -20.63 -16.86 -14.82
CA SER A 156 -19.58 -17.21 -13.85
C SER A 156 -18.16 -16.95 -14.35
N GLY A 157 -17.96 -16.87 -15.66
CA GLY A 157 -16.69 -16.51 -16.31
C GLY A 157 -16.82 -15.18 -17.05
N ASN A 158 -17.49 -14.19 -16.45
CA ASN A 158 -17.57 -12.85 -17.05
C ASN A 158 -16.27 -12.07 -16.73
N PRO A 159 -15.43 -11.76 -17.74
CA PRO A 159 -14.14 -11.08 -17.54
C PRO A 159 -14.26 -9.57 -17.22
N GLY A 160 -15.48 -9.02 -17.13
CA GLY A 160 -15.70 -7.60 -16.83
C GLY A 160 -16.63 -6.86 -17.79
N ILE A 161 -17.44 -7.58 -18.57
CA ILE A 161 -18.45 -6.99 -19.46
C ILE A 161 -19.75 -6.76 -18.67
N THR A 162 -20.28 -5.55 -18.74
CA THR A 162 -21.62 -5.24 -18.21
C THR A 162 -22.62 -5.02 -19.33
N ALA A 163 -23.80 -5.62 -19.18
CA ALA A 163 -24.93 -5.44 -20.06
C ALA A 163 -26.00 -4.54 -19.44
N GLY A 164 -26.62 -3.69 -20.26
CA GLY A 164 -27.73 -2.82 -19.86
C GLY A 164 -28.72 -2.60 -21.00
N ILE A 165 -29.86 -1.98 -20.68
CA ILE A 165 -30.89 -1.63 -21.67
C ILE A 165 -31.01 -0.11 -21.78
N LEU A 166 -30.77 0.42 -22.98
CA LEU A 166 -31.05 1.79 -23.33
C LEU A 166 -32.38 1.90 -24.07
N LYS A 167 -33.35 2.61 -23.49
CA LYS A 167 -34.62 2.92 -24.16
C LYS A 167 -34.46 4.16 -25.06
N TYR A 168 -34.65 4.00 -26.36
CA TYR A 168 -34.71 5.11 -27.31
C TYR A 168 -36.16 5.34 -27.76
N ASP A 169 -36.67 6.56 -27.55
CA ASP A 169 -38.06 6.92 -27.84
C ASP A 169 -38.12 7.99 -28.95
N ALA A 170 -38.17 7.55 -30.21
CA ALA A 170 -38.42 8.40 -31.38
C ALA A 170 -39.92 8.46 -31.76
N GLY A 171 -40.82 8.36 -30.77
CA GLY A 171 -42.27 8.42 -31.00
C GLY A 171 -42.86 7.13 -31.56
N THR A 172 -42.91 6.96 -32.88
CA THR A 172 -43.50 5.76 -33.51
C THR A 172 -42.52 4.57 -33.65
N ASN A 173 -41.22 4.84 -33.55
CA ASN A 173 -40.14 3.85 -33.56
C ASN A 173 -39.46 3.81 -32.19
N GLN A 174 -40.18 3.32 -31.18
CA GLN A 174 -39.58 3.01 -29.88
C GLN A 174 -38.73 1.73 -30.00
N ALA A 175 -37.49 1.81 -29.53
CA ALA A 175 -36.54 0.70 -29.51
C ALA A 175 -35.85 0.59 -28.14
N TYR A 176 -35.44 -0.62 -27.81
CA TYR A 176 -34.74 -1.00 -26.59
C TYR A 176 -33.41 -1.63 -27.00
N HIS A 177 -32.32 -0.91 -26.79
CA HIS A 177 -30.99 -1.31 -27.24
C HIS A 177 -30.27 -2.05 -26.12
N LEU A 178 -29.68 -3.21 -26.45
CA LEU A 178 -28.68 -3.83 -25.60
C LEU A 178 -27.42 -2.97 -25.65
N VAL A 179 -26.89 -2.61 -24.49
CA VAL A 179 -25.62 -1.89 -24.34
C VAL A 179 -24.65 -2.79 -23.62
N LEU A 180 -23.48 -3.03 -24.22
CA LEU A 180 -22.37 -3.73 -23.60
C LEU A 180 -21.30 -2.68 -23.24
N SER A 181 -20.82 -2.67 -22.00
CA SER A 181 -19.78 -1.75 -21.51
C SER A 181 -18.71 -2.51 -20.75
N GLY A 182 -17.44 -2.26 -21.05
CA GLY A 182 -16.30 -2.76 -20.28
C GLY A 182 -16.19 -2.01 -18.94
N GLN A 183 -15.74 -2.68 -17.89
CA GLN A 183 -15.49 -2.05 -16.58
C GLN A 183 -14.17 -1.29 -16.52
N GLU A 184 -13.14 -1.83 -17.18
CA GLU A 184 -11.80 -1.27 -17.25
C GLU A 184 -11.56 -0.52 -18.56
N SER A 185 -10.61 0.41 -18.53
CA SER A 185 -10.11 1.15 -19.68
C SER A 185 -8.79 0.58 -20.17
N GLY A 186 -8.37 0.99 -21.37
CA GLY A 186 -7.11 0.56 -21.96
C GLY A 186 -7.32 -0.28 -23.22
N SER A 187 -6.31 -0.33 -24.07
CA SER A 187 -6.37 -1.03 -25.37
C SER A 187 -6.59 -2.53 -25.23
N ASP A 188 -6.11 -3.15 -24.14
CA ASP A 188 -6.33 -4.57 -23.81
C ASP A 188 -7.81 -4.90 -23.52
N TYR A 189 -8.57 -3.91 -23.02
CA TYR A 189 -9.93 -4.07 -22.53
C TYR A 189 -10.97 -3.81 -23.62
N GLN A 190 -10.75 -4.35 -24.81
CA GLN A 190 -11.70 -4.29 -25.92
C GLN A 190 -12.76 -5.38 -25.80
N ILE A 191 -14.02 -5.00 -26.03
CA ILE A 191 -15.10 -5.96 -26.19
C ILE A 191 -15.10 -6.43 -27.63
N LYS A 192 -14.84 -7.72 -27.83
CA LYS A 192 -15.06 -8.38 -29.12
C LYS A 192 -16.36 -9.19 -29.02
N ILE A 193 -17.18 -9.13 -30.06
CA ILE A 193 -18.40 -9.94 -30.19
C ILE A 193 -18.10 -10.94 -31.30
N ASN A 194 -17.78 -12.17 -30.94
CA ASN A 194 -17.16 -13.09 -31.89
C ASN A 194 -18.20 -13.89 -32.65
N ASP A 195 -17.92 -14.15 -33.93
CA ASP A 195 -18.72 -15.06 -34.76
C ASP A 195 -18.32 -16.53 -34.49
N PHE A 196 -17.09 -16.76 -34.01
CA PHE A 196 -16.55 -18.06 -33.61
C PHE A 196 -15.78 -17.98 -32.28
N ASN A 197 -15.33 -19.11 -31.73
CA ASN A 197 -14.44 -19.13 -30.58
C ASN A 197 -13.01 -18.77 -31.00
N THR A 198 -12.21 -18.30 -30.05
CA THR A 198 -10.79 -17.98 -30.26
C THR A 198 -9.94 -19.13 -29.73
N GLU A 199 -9.07 -19.70 -30.56
CA GLU A 199 -8.09 -20.68 -30.11
C GLU A 199 -6.89 -20.00 -29.44
N VAL A 200 -6.44 -20.56 -28.32
CA VAL A 200 -5.38 -20.00 -27.47
C VAL A 200 -4.21 -20.97 -27.44
N LEU A 201 -2.98 -20.47 -27.60
CA LEU A 201 -1.79 -21.27 -27.30
C LEU A 201 -1.46 -21.13 -25.82
N THR A 202 -1.27 -22.26 -25.14
CA THR A 202 -0.96 -22.28 -23.71
C THR A 202 0.37 -23.01 -23.51
N ALA A 203 1.21 -22.48 -22.63
CA ALA A 203 2.41 -23.16 -22.18
C ALA A 203 2.04 -24.53 -21.58
N ASP A 204 2.78 -25.57 -21.96
CA ASP A 204 2.50 -26.94 -21.52
C ASP A 204 2.74 -27.15 -20.02
N ASP A 205 3.64 -26.36 -19.44
CA ASP A 205 4.01 -26.41 -18.03
C ASP A 205 3.91 -25.00 -17.41
N ALA A 206 3.36 -24.92 -16.21
CA ALA A 206 3.36 -23.68 -15.42
C ALA A 206 4.76 -23.36 -14.90
N LEU A 207 5.14 -22.09 -14.97
CA LEU A 207 6.33 -21.55 -14.31
C LEU A 207 6.06 -21.43 -12.81
N LEU A 208 7.02 -21.90 -12.00
CA LEU A 208 6.92 -21.93 -10.52
C LEU A 208 8.12 -21.22 -9.88
N GLU A 209 7.90 -20.67 -8.68
CA GLU A 209 8.91 -20.16 -7.75
C GLU A 209 8.59 -20.72 -6.36
N ASP A 210 9.51 -21.49 -5.76
CA ASP A 210 9.30 -22.18 -4.48
C ASP A 210 8.04 -23.07 -4.43
N GLY A 211 7.66 -23.66 -5.57
CA GLY A 211 6.50 -24.54 -5.72
C GLY A 211 5.15 -23.82 -5.85
N GLU A 212 5.13 -22.50 -5.96
CA GLU A 212 3.92 -21.68 -6.18
C GLU A 212 3.93 -21.05 -7.59
N ASN A 213 2.75 -20.73 -8.12
CA ASN A 213 2.63 -20.09 -9.43
C ASN A 213 3.29 -18.71 -9.45
N VAL A 214 4.10 -18.45 -10.47
CA VAL A 214 4.84 -17.18 -10.59
C VAL A 214 3.92 -16.00 -10.87
N THR A 215 4.44 -14.80 -10.58
CA THR A 215 3.79 -13.53 -10.91
C THR A 215 4.60 -12.79 -11.96
N LEU A 216 4.03 -11.74 -12.57
CA LEU A 216 4.76 -10.88 -13.51
C LEU A 216 6.04 -10.27 -12.89
N THR A 217 6.11 -10.14 -11.56
CA THR A 217 7.29 -9.60 -10.86
C THR A 217 8.34 -10.64 -10.49
N THR A 218 8.05 -11.93 -10.66
CA THR A 218 9.02 -13.01 -10.40
C THR A 218 10.16 -12.90 -11.41
N LYS A 219 11.41 -13.02 -10.95
CA LYS A 219 12.59 -12.94 -11.83
C LYS A 219 12.81 -14.26 -12.55
N LEU A 220 13.25 -14.20 -13.80
CA LEU A 220 13.55 -15.40 -14.59
C LEU A 220 14.60 -16.30 -13.93
N LYS A 221 15.53 -15.71 -13.16
CA LYS A 221 16.56 -16.46 -12.43
C LYS A 221 16.05 -17.19 -11.18
N ASP A 222 14.90 -16.79 -10.65
CA ASP A 222 14.32 -17.33 -9.42
C ASP A 222 13.30 -18.46 -9.74
N LEU A 223 13.15 -18.82 -11.02
CA LEU A 223 12.25 -19.88 -11.47
C LEU A 223 12.77 -21.28 -11.10
N ASP A 224 11.88 -22.12 -10.57
CA ASP A 224 12.17 -23.49 -10.13
C ASP A 224 12.60 -24.39 -11.29
N ASP A 225 13.71 -25.11 -11.12
CA ASP A 225 14.19 -26.20 -11.99
C ASP A 225 14.36 -25.85 -13.50
N VAL A 226 14.15 -24.60 -13.90
CA VAL A 226 14.25 -24.13 -15.29
C VAL A 226 15.44 -23.21 -15.53
N PHE A 227 15.95 -22.53 -14.50
CA PHE A 227 17.16 -21.71 -14.56
C PHE A 227 18.30 -22.31 -13.74
N THR A 228 19.52 -22.32 -14.29
CA THR A 228 20.75 -22.53 -13.53
C THR A 228 21.83 -21.57 -14.01
N GLY A 229 22.75 -21.17 -13.12
CA GLY A 229 23.88 -20.28 -13.47
C GLY A 229 23.62 -18.82 -13.13
N ALA A 230 24.22 -17.91 -13.90
CA ALA A 230 24.01 -16.46 -13.81
C ALA A 230 23.97 -15.90 -15.23
N PHE A 231 23.08 -14.94 -15.48
CA PHE A 231 22.99 -14.30 -16.80
C PHE A 231 24.27 -13.50 -17.10
N ASP A 232 24.79 -13.67 -18.31
CA ASP A 232 25.93 -12.94 -18.86
C ASP A 232 25.48 -11.91 -19.92
N ASP A 233 26.35 -10.93 -20.24
CA ASP A 233 26.04 -9.83 -21.17
C ASP A 233 25.77 -10.29 -22.63
N ASP A 234 26.11 -11.53 -22.98
CA ASP A 234 25.88 -12.12 -24.31
C ASP A 234 24.78 -13.19 -24.38
N ASP A 235 24.11 -13.48 -23.25
CA ASP A 235 22.94 -14.35 -23.23
C ASP A 235 21.80 -13.73 -24.04
N THR A 236 21.01 -14.55 -24.74
CA THR A 236 19.92 -14.06 -25.58
C THR A 236 18.69 -14.96 -25.48
N ILE A 237 17.51 -14.35 -25.33
CA ILE A 237 16.22 -15.00 -25.54
C ILE A 237 15.69 -14.54 -26.89
N THR A 238 15.36 -15.48 -27.78
CA THR A 238 14.77 -15.25 -29.09
C THR A 238 13.32 -15.69 -29.11
N ILE A 239 12.45 -14.83 -29.63
CA ILE A 239 11.02 -15.06 -29.84
C ILE A 239 10.77 -15.13 -31.34
N ASP A 240 10.21 -16.24 -31.80
CA ASP A 240 9.90 -16.50 -33.21
C ASP A 240 8.55 -17.25 -33.32
N GLY A 241 7.95 -17.32 -34.51
CA GLY A 241 6.64 -17.94 -34.66
C GLY A 241 5.91 -17.60 -35.95
N TYR A 242 4.64 -18.01 -35.99
CA TYR A 242 3.72 -17.74 -37.09
C TYR A 242 2.41 -17.16 -36.55
N GLY A 243 1.80 -16.26 -37.33
CA GLY A 243 0.49 -15.69 -37.00
C GLY A 243 -0.67 -16.68 -37.17
N HIS A 244 -1.89 -16.21 -36.96
CA HIS A 244 -3.13 -17.00 -36.96
C HIS A 244 -3.33 -17.92 -38.18
N ASP A 245 -2.80 -17.56 -39.35
CA ASP A 245 -2.90 -18.36 -40.58
C ASP A 245 -1.88 -19.53 -40.67
N GLY A 246 -0.97 -19.64 -39.71
CA GLY A 246 0.10 -20.65 -39.65
C GLY A 246 1.14 -20.56 -40.77
N THR A 247 1.13 -19.51 -41.59
CA THR A 247 2.02 -19.37 -42.75
C THR A 247 2.76 -18.04 -42.83
N THR A 248 2.25 -17.00 -42.17
CA THR A 248 2.88 -15.68 -42.08
C THR A 248 3.80 -15.64 -40.85
N PRO A 249 5.14 -15.62 -41.02
CA PRO A 249 6.06 -15.56 -39.89
C PRO A 249 6.00 -14.18 -39.23
N ILE A 250 6.14 -14.16 -37.90
CA ILE A 250 6.26 -12.90 -37.15
C ILE A 250 7.63 -12.26 -37.36
N ALA A 251 7.79 -11.00 -36.95
CA ALA A 251 9.10 -10.38 -36.86
C ALA A 251 9.84 -10.98 -35.65
N GLN A 252 10.94 -11.69 -35.89
CA GLN A 252 11.75 -12.26 -34.81
C GLN A 252 12.27 -11.15 -33.89
N VAL A 253 12.03 -11.32 -32.58
CA VAL A 253 12.53 -10.43 -31.53
C VAL A 253 13.60 -11.16 -30.73
N SER A 254 14.61 -10.45 -30.27
CA SER A 254 15.66 -11.02 -29.41
C SER A 254 16.13 -10.00 -28.41
N PHE A 255 16.27 -10.41 -27.15
CA PHE A 255 16.69 -9.55 -26.05
C PHE A 255 17.68 -10.28 -25.13
N THR A 256 18.48 -9.49 -24.40
CA THR A 256 19.50 -10.00 -23.47
C THR A 256 18.96 -9.96 -22.04
N PRO A 257 18.63 -11.10 -21.42
CA PRO A 257 18.19 -11.13 -20.04
C PRO A 257 19.33 -10.78 -19.07
N ASN A 258 18.99 -10.28 -17.89
CA ASN A 258 19.92 -10.01 -16.79
C ASN A 258 19.34 -10.46 -15.44
N GLU A 259 20.07 -10.23 -14.35
CA GLU A 259 19.69 -10.68 -13.00
C GLU A 259 18.35 -10.16 -12.47
N TYR A 260 17.80 -9.14 -13.11
CA TYR A 260 16.57 -8.45 -12.75
C TYR A 260 15.44 -8.68 -13.76
N THR A 261 15.72 -9.33 -14.89
CA THR A 261 14.69 -9.65 -15.89
C THR A 261 13.62 -10.54 -15.27
N THR A 262 12.37 -10.12 -15.43
CA THR A 262 11.18 -10.73 -14.86
C THR A 262 10.39 -11.52 -15.89
N VAL A 263 9.44 -12.34 -15.40
CA VAL A 263 8.42 -12.97 -16.25
C VAL A 263 7.60 -11.88 -16.97
N GLY A 264 7.34 -10.75 -16.31
CA GLY A 264 6.70 -9.58 -16.93
C GLY A 264 7.46 -9.08 -18.15
N ASP A 265 8.77 -8.88 -18.03
CA ASP A 265 9.61 -8.43 -19.16
C ASP A 265 9.56 -9.43 -20.34
N LEU A 266 9.54 -10.74 -20.06
CA LEU A 266 9.39 -11.75 -21.11
C LEU A 266 8.01 -11.69 -21.79
N ILE A 267 6.94 -11.49 -21.02
CA ILE A 267 5.58 -11.33 -21.56
C ILE A 267 5.50 -10.08 -22.43
N ASP A 268 6.10 -8.96 -22.01
CA ASP A 268 6.15 -7.72 -22.76
C ASP A 268 6.87 -7.91 -24.11
N GLU A 269 8.02 -8.58 -24.11
CA GLU A 269 8.78 -8.89 -25.34
C GLU A 269 7.99 -9.84 -26.28
N ILE A 270 7.20 -10.77 -25.73
CA ILE A 270 6.30 -11.61 -26.54
C ILE A 270 5.17 -10.76 -27.14
N ASN A 271 4.55 -9.88 -26.36
CA ASN A 271 3.52 -8.96 -26.83
C ASN A 271 4.03 -8.03 -27.94
N ASP A 272 5.27 -7.54 -27.82
CA ASP A 272 5.91 -6.75 -28.85
C ASP A 272 6.13 -7.57 -30.14
N ALA A 273 6.58 -8.82 -30.02
CA ALA A 273 6.77 -9.72 -31.17
C ALA A 273 5.46 -10.07 -31.89
N PHE A 274 4.35 -10.20 -31.15
CA PHE A 274 3.03 -10.56 -31.66
C PHE A 274 2.07 -9.35 -31.81
N SER A 275 2.60 -8.13 -31.78
CA SER A 275 1.79 -6.90 -31.85
C SER A 275 0.81 -6.90 -33.03
N GLY A 276 -0.49 -6.78 -32.72
CA GLY A 276 -1.60 -6.82 -33.70
C GLY A 276 -1.91 -8.21 -34.28
N ILE A 277 -1.31 -9.26 -33.74
CA ILE A 277 -1.54 -10.67 -34.11
C ILE A 277 -2.15 -11.42 -32.92
N ALA A 278 -1.56 -11.29 -31.73
CA ALA A 278 -1.99 -11.98 -30.51
C ALA A 278 -1.47 -11.27 -29.25
N THR A 279 -2.13 -11.56 -28.13
CA THR A 279 -1.74 -11.03 -26.80
C THR A 279 -1.34 -12.16 -25.88
N ALA A 280 -0.15 -12.05 -25.30
CA ALA A 280 0.38 -12.91 -24.27
C ALA A 280 -0.03 -12.43 -22.87
N THR A 281 -0.54 -13.36 -22.07
CA THR A 281 -0.90 -13.16 -20.66
C THR A 281 -0.30 -14.28 -19.81
N LEU A 282 -0.23 -14.04 -18.49
CA LEU A 282 0.19 -15.04 -17.51
C LEU A 282 -1.02 -15.42 -16.65
N ASP A 283 -1.45 -16.67 -16.73
CA ASP A 283 -2.54 -17.21 -15.91
C ASP A 283 -2.07 -18.44 -15.14
N ASN A 284 -2.11 -18.37 -13.80
CA ASN A 284 -1.68 -19.45 -12.92
C ASN A 284 -0.28 -20.02 -13.25
N GLY A 285 0.67 -19.15 -13.63
CA GLY A 285 2.03 -19.53 -13.99
C GLY A 285 2.21 -20.01 -15.44
N GLU A 286 1.12 -20.22 -16.19
CA GLU A 286 1.17 -20.60 -17.61
C GLU A 286 1.12 -19.34 -18.49
N ILE A 287 2.00 -19.28 -19.49
CA ILE A 287 1.94 -18.26 -20.53
C ILE A 287 0.83 -18.64 -21.52
N LYS A 288 -0.13 -17.75 -21.74
CA LYS A 288 -1.22 -17.91 -22.70
C LYS A 288 -1.13 -16.87 -23.79
N LEU A 289 -1.16 -17.30 -25.05
CA LEU A 289 -1.16 -16.43 -26.22
C LEU A 289 -2.51 -16.54 -26.92
N THR A 290 -3.33 -15.49 -26.80
CA THR A 290 -4.67 -15.40 -27.37
C THR A 290 -4.62 -14.63 -28.69
N ALA A 291 -5.12 -15.23 -29.77
CA ALA A 291 -5.15 -14.57 -31.07
C ALA A 291 -6.10 -13.36 -31.10
N ASP A 292 -5.75 -12.34 -31.88
CA ASP A 292 -6.62 -11.17 -32.04
C ASP A 292 -7.81 -11.42 -32.98
N THR A 293 -7.74 -12.49 -33.76
CA THR A 293 -8.76 -12.93 -34.73
C THR A 293 -9.50 -14.15 -34.20
N ASP A 294 -10.83 -14.17 -34.32
CA ASP A 294 -11.68 -15.28 -33.93
C ASP A 294 -11.70 -16.40 -34.99
N GLY A 295 -11.82 -17.66 -34.54
CA GLY A 295 -11.85 -18.85 -35.38
C GLY A 295 -10.69 -19.82 -35.15
N ASP A 296 -10.67 -20.88 -35.97
CA ASP A 296 -9.60 -21.88 -36.00
C ASP A 296 -8.25 -21.20 -36.31
N SER A 297 -7.25 -21.44 -35.47
CA SER A 297 -5.92 -20.83 -35.52
C SER A 297 -4.88 -21.90 -35.82
N ASP A 298 -3.89 -21.59 -36.66
CA ASP A 298 -2.66 -22.38 -36.82
C ASP A 298 -1.45 -21.59 -36.26
N MET A 299 -1.69 -20.66 -35.33
CA MET A 299 -0.66 -19.82 -34.69
C MET A 299 0.37 -20.67 -33.95
N ASP A 300 1.62 -20.18 -33.95
CA ASP A 300 2.75 -20.85 -33.32
C ASP A 300 3.70 -19.85 -32.68
N ILE A 301 4.33 -20.24 -31.56
CA ILE A 301 5.35 -19.47 -30.86
C ILE A 301 6.49 -20.41 -30.45
N THR A 302 7.72 -19.96 -30.67
CA THR A 302 8.95 -20.61 -30.24
C THR A 302 9.77 -19.63 -29.42
N LEU A 303 10.12 -20.04 -28.20
CA LEU A 303 11.05 -19.34 -27.33
C LEU A 303 12.37 -20.12 -27.27
N ALA A 304 13.49 -19.45 -27.53
CA ALA A 304 14.81 -20.08 -27.51
C ALA A 304 15.79 -19.27 -26.66
N PHE A 305 16.57 -19.94 -25.81
CA PHE A 305 17.67 -19.34 -25.05
C PHE A 305 19.02 -19.76 -25.65
N ASP A 306 19.92 -18.81 -25.83
CA ASP A 306 21.31 -18.99 -26.27
C ASP A 306 22.24 -18.40 -25.20
N ASP A 307 23.19 -19.20 -24.70
CA ASP A 307 24.15 -18.87 -23.63
C ASP A 307 25.44 -18.21 -24.15
N GLY A 308 25.45 -17.78 -25.42
CA GLY A 308 26.57 -17.08 -26.02
C GLY A 308 27.77 -17.97 -26.36
N ILE A 309 28.77 -17.41 -27.03
CA ILE A 309 29.84 -18.21 -27.68
C ILE A 309 31.05 -18.46 -26.78
N VAL A 310 31.23 -17.72 -25.67
CA VAL A 310 32.56 -17.57 -25.07
C VAL A 310 32.69 -18.07 -23.62
N THR A 311 31.65 -18.00 -22.77
CA THR A 311 31.75 -18.42 -21.35
C THR A 311 30.47 -18.90 -20.65
N GLY A 312 29.30 -18.92 -21.30
CA GLY A 312 28.02 -19.21 -20.64
C GLY A 312 28.00 -20.55 -19.89
N ASN A 313 27.59 -20.49 -18.61
CA ASN A 313 27.19 -21.66 -17.83
C ASN A 313 25.70 -21.63 -17.46
N ALA A 314 25.00 -20.60 -17.93
CA ALA A 314 23.59 -20.42 -17.69
C ALA A 314 22.79 -21.40 -18.54
N THR A 315 21.73 -21.95 -17.95
CA THR A 315 20.75 -22.73 -18.71
C THR A 315 19.38 -22.20 -18.35
N LEU A 316 18.61 -21.79 -19.35
CA LEU A 316 17.21 -21.44 -19.18
C LEU A 316 16.37 -22.34 -20.10
N THR A 317 15.49 -23.15 -19.50
CA THR A 317 14.52 -23.95 -20.26
C THR A 317 13.20 -23.20 -20.30
N LEU A 318 12.84 -22.68 -21.48
CA LEU A 318 11.58 -21.99 -21.71
C LEU A 318 10.48 -23.01 -22.07
N PRO A 319 9.20 -22.73 -21.73
CA PRO A 319 8.11 -23.67 -21.95
C PRO A 319 7.85 -23.91 -23.44
N THR A 320 7.35 -25.10 -23.75
CA THR A 320 6.72 -25.38 -25.06
C THR A 320 5.25 -25.01 -25.01
N PHE A 321 4.63 -24.82 -26.17
CA PHE A 321 3.24 -24.39 -26.28
C PHE A 321 2.40 -25.43 -27.01
N SER A 322 1.18 -25.63 -26.53
CA SER A 322 0.16 -26.40 -27.22
C SER A 322 -1.14 -25.62 -27.35
N MET A 323 -1.89 -25.91 -28.41
CA MET A 323 -3.16 -25.25 -28.67
C MET A 323 -4.25 -25.82 -27.77
N THR A 324 -4.92 -24.93 -27.04
CA THR A 324 -6.11 -25.24 -26.25
C THR A 324 -7.31 -24.47 -26.83
N THR A 325 -8.49 -25.09 -26.77
CA THR A 325 -9.73 -24.43 -27.20
C THR A 325 -10.38 -23.79 -25.98
N ASP A 326 -10.35 -22.46 -25.90
CA ASP A 326 -11.20 -21.74 -24.95
C ASP A 326 -12.61 -21.56 -25.54
N GLY A 327 -13.63 -21.37 -24.70
CA GLY A 327 -15.01 -21.08 -25.12
C GLY A 327 -15.91 -22.28 -25.47
N GLY A 328 -15.37 -23.49 -25.67
CA GLY A 328 -16.16 -24.72 -25.88
C GLY A 328 -16.88 -24.81 -27.24
N SER A 329 -16.71 -25.94 -27.93
CA SER A 329 -17.30 -26.14 -29.28
C SER A 329 -18.82 -26.34 -29.23
N GLU A 330 -19.59 -25.57 -30.02
CA GLU A 330 -20.63 -26.06 -30.96
C GLU A 330 -21.49 -24.93 -31.61
N SER A 331 -21.40 -24.84 -32.94
CA SER A 331 -22.42 -24.65 -34.02
C SER A 331 -23.81 -23.98 -33.83
N ALA A 332 -24.12 -23.25 -32.75
CA ALA A 332 -25.41 -22.55 -32.62
C ALA A 332 -25.22 -21.04 -32.40
N ASP A 333 -25.53 -20.26 -33.44
CA ASP A 333 -25.28 -18.81 -33.49
C ASP A 333 -26.60 -18.02 -33.51
N ILE A 334 -26.68 -16.99 -32.67
CA ILE A 334 -27.82 -16.06 -32.62
C ILE A 334 -27.65 -15.00 -33.73
N ALA A 335 -28.21 -15.28 -34.91
CA ALA A 335 -28.08 -14.42 -36.09
C ALA A 335 -28.47 -12.93 -35.88
N THR A 336 -29.26 -12.60 -34.86
CA THR A 336 -29.68 -11.23 -34.53
C THR A 336 -28.68 -10.44 -33.67
N LEU A 337 -27.59 -11.05 -33.20
CA LEU A 337 -26.62 -10.45 -32.28
C LEU A 337 -25.17 -10.49 -32.79
N LYS A 338 -24.96 -10.63 -34.11
CA LYS A 338 -23.63 -10.65 -34.73
C LYS A 338 -22.95 -9.28 -34.77
N ALA A 339 -21.63 -9.23 -34.58
CA ALA A 339 -20.83 -8.01 -34.67
C ALA A 339 -20.95 -7.31 -36.03
N SER A 340 -20.79 -8.06 -37.12
CA SER A 340 -20.62 -7.52 -38.48
C SER A 340 -21.80 -6.69 -39.01
N THR A 341 -22.98 -6.77 -38.38
CA THR A 341 -24.18 -6.05 -38.86
C THR A 341 -25.10 -5.45 -37.78
N THR A 342 -24.94 -5.75 -36.49
CA THR A 342 -25.98 -5.40 -35.48
C THR A 342 -25.52 -4.50 -34.33
N PHE A 343 -24.22 -4.41 -34.07
CA PHE A 343 -23.69 -3.54 -33.03
C PHE A 343 -22.90 -2.36 -33.60
N LEU A 344 -23.03 -1.21 -32.93
CA LEU A 344 -22.26 -0.02 -33.17
C LEU A 344 -21.33 0.21 -31.98
N GLN A 345 -20.01 0.22 -32.22
CA GLN A 345 -19.05 0.70 -31.23
C GLN A 345 -19.22 2.21 -31.06
N THR A 346 -19.61 2.63 -29.86
CA THR A 346 -19.87 4.04 -29.53
C THR A 346 -18.69 4.70 -28.81
N GLN A 347 -17.78 3.89 -28.26
CA GLN A 347 -16.55 4.32 -27.61
C GLN A 347 -15.61 3.12 -27.66
N ALA A 348 -14.38 3.30 -28.14
CA ALA A 348 -13.38 2.23 -28.18
C ALA A 348 -12.56 2.21 -26.89
N ALA A 349 -12.11 1.03 -26.50
CA ALA A 349 -11.08 0.89 -25.48
C ALA A 349 -9.75 1.44 -26.01
N ARG A 350 -9.06 2.26 -25.23
CA ARG A 350 -7.78 2.88 -25.60
C ARG A 350 -7.03 3.29 -24.36
N ASP A 351 -5.71 3.34 -24.48
CA ASP A 351 -4.82 3.77 -23.41
C ASP A 351 -4.78 5.29 -23.27
N SER A 352 -4.38 5.73 -22.09
CA SER A 352 -3.92 7.09 -21.86
C SER A 352 -2.51 7.26 -22.43
N LEU A 353 -2.25 8.44 -22.99
CA LEU A 353 -0.97 8.79 -23.59
C LEU A 353 -0.44 10.05 -22.92
N ILE A 354 0.69 9.92 -22.22
CA ILE A 354 1.30 11.02 -21.47
C ILE A 354 2.78 11.22 -21.79
N ARG A 355 3.28 12.43 -21.50
CA ARG A 355 4.70 12.73 -21.38
C ARG A 355 4.99 13.35 -20.03
N VAL A 356 6.17 13.06 -19.53
CA VAL A 356 6.69 13.62 -18.28
C VAL A 356 8.07 14.17 -18.58
N ASP A 357 8.28 15.46 -18.28
CA ASP A 357 9.56 16.16 -18.49
C ASP A 357 10.10 16.01 -19.92
N ASP A 358 9.22 16.18 -20.89
CA ASP A 358 9.47 16.03 -22.33
C ASP A 358 9.94 14.62 -22.75
N TYR A 359 9.76 13.61 -21.89
CA TYR A 359 10.03 12.21 -22.20
C TYR A 359 8.72 11.44 -22.45
N PRO A 360 8.67 10.57 -23.48
CA PRO A 360 9.69 10.34 -24.52
C PRO A 360 9.89 11.58 -25.39
N PRO A 361 11.10 11.82 -25.92
CA PRO A 361 11.39 13.03 -26.70
C PRO A 361 10.47 13.11 -27.92
N SER A 362 10.00 14.32 -28.25
CA SER A 362 9.22 14.52 -29.45
C SER A 362 10.06 14.24 -30.70
N VAL A 363 9.58 13.36 -31.56
CA VAL A 363 10.09 13.18 -32.92
C VAL A 363 9.05 13.65 -33.93
N ALA A 364 9.47 13.90 -35.16
CA ALA A 364 8.56 14.22 -36.24
C ALA A 364 7.56 13.08 -36.44
N GLU A 365 6.28 13.39 -36.43
CA GLU A 365 5.23 12.40 -36.62
C GLU A 365 4.99 12.13 -38.11
N THR A 366 4.58 10.89 -38.39
CA THR A 366 4.18 10.46 -39.73
C THR A 366 2.77 9.90 -39.68
N GLN A 367 1.89 10.42 -40.53
CA GLN A 367 0.57 9.86 -40.77
C GLN A 367 0.60 9.00 -42.02
N TYR A 368 0.09 7.78 -41.92
CA TYR A 368 -0.08 6.90 -43.08
C TYR A 368 -1.52 6.93 -43.56
N LEU A 369 -1.69 7.17 -44.87
CA LEU A 369 -2.95 6.94 -45.56
C LEU A 369 -2.83 5.69 -46.44
N THR A 370 -3.59 4.65 -46.11
CA THR A 370 -3.67 3.44 -46.94
C THR A 370 -4.97 3.43 -47.74
N ALA A 371 -4.84 3.42 -49.08
CA ALA A 371 -5.95 3.32 -50.01
C ALA A 371 -6.20 1.86 -50.42
N SER A 372 -7.45 1.40 -50.27
CA SER A 372 -7.83 0.00 -50.54
C SER A 372 -8.29 -0.28 -51.99
N VAL A 373 -8.31 0.73 -52.87
CA VAL A 373 -8.91 0.62 -54.22
C VAL A 373 -8.03 1.25 -55.31
N SER A 374 -8.05 0.67 -56.51
CA SER A 374 -7.36 1.21 -57.69
C SER A 374 -8.35 1.84 -58.68
N GLY A 375 -8.04 3.03 -59.19
CA GLY A 375 -8.81 3.71 -60.24
C GLY A 375 -9.85 4.73 -59.75
N ALA A 376 -9.72 5.22 -58.52
CA ALA A 376 -10.56 6.32 -58.02
C ALA A 376 -10.35 7.60 -58.85
N THR A 377 -11.45 8.27 -59.23
CA THR A 377 -11.40 9.58 -59.89
C THR A 377 -12.20 10.61 -59.09
N GLY A 378 -11.78 11.87 -59.08
CA GLY A 378 -12.37 12.94 -58.27
C GLY A 378 -11.29 13.76 -57.56
N THR A 379 -11.69 14.47 -56.49
CA THR A 379 -10.80 15.31 -55.68
C THR A 379 -10.81 14.87 -54.21
N TYR A 380 -9.67 15.03 -53.54
CA TYR A 380 -9.54 14.98 -52.09
C TYR A 380 -9.37 16.40 -51.55
N ASP A 381 -10.02 16.71 -50.43
CA ASP A 381 -9.71 17.94 -49.68
C ASP A 381 -8.89 17.57 -48.44
N LEU A 382 -7.63 18.01 -48.43
CA LEU A 382 -6.69 17.81 -47.33
C LEU A 382 -6.71 19.03 -46.41
N THR A 383 -7.18 18.90 -45.18
CA THR A 383 -7.29 20.01 -44.23
C THR A 383 -6.32 19.84 -43.07
N PHE A 384 -5.50 20.85 -42.81
CA PHE A 384 -4.53 20.90 -41.71
C PHE A 384 -4.41 22.33 -41.17
N GLY A 385 -4.39 22.50 -39.84
CA GLY A 385 -4.25 23.82 -39.20
C GLY A 385 -5.30 24.86 -39.64
N GLY A 386 -6.53 24.40 -39.96
CA GLY A 386 -7.62 25.25 -40.46
C GLY A 386 -7.51 25.66 -41.94
N ASN A 387 -6.50 25.20 -42.67
CA ASN A 387 -6.32 25.42 -44.12
C ASN A 387 -6.65 24.16 -44.91
N THR A 388 -7.19 24.30 -46.12
CA THR A 388 -7.60 23.16 -46.98
C THR A 388 -6.90 23.21 -48.34
N ALA A 389 -6.24 22.12 -48.72
CA ALA A 389 -5.65 21.87 -50.04
C ALA A 389 -6.49 20.85 -50.82
N THR A 390 -7.02 21.25 -51.98
CA THR A 390 -7.73 20.33 -52.89
C THR A 390 -6.75 19.70 -53.88
N ILE A 391 -6.70 18.37 -53.92
CA ILE A 391 -5.87 17.58 -54.85
C ILE A 391 -6.73 16.64 -55.69
N ASN A 392 -6.24 16.22 -56.86
CA ASN A 392 -6.89 15.20 -57.68
C ASN A 392 -6.43 13.80 -57.28
N ALA A 393 -7.27 12.79 -57.47
CA ALA A 393 -6.94 11.42 -57.06
C ALA A 393 -5.69 10.83 -57.75
N GLY A 394 -5.40 11.23 -58.99
CA GLY A 394 -4.21 10.83 -59.74
C GLY A 394 -3.00 11.75 -59.58
N ASP A 395 -3.04 12.72 -58.66
CA ASP A 395 -1.88 13.59 -58.40
C ASP A 395 -0.75 12.78 -57.78
N ASN A 396 0.47 13.00 -58.25
CA ASN A 396 1.67 12.38 -57.68
C ASN A 396 2.14 13.15 -56.44
N ILE A 397 3.05 12.56 -55.66
CA ILE A 397 3.63 13.18 -54.45
C ILE A 397 4.07 14.64 -54.65
N ALA A 398 4.70 14.96 -55.78
CA ALA A 398 5.15 16.32 -56.07
C ALA A 398 3.98 17.32 -56.26
N ALA A 399 2.90 16.89 -56.92
CA ALA A 399 1.69 17.70 -57.09
C ALA A 399 0.93 17.87 -55.76
N ILE A 400 0.90 16.81 -54.92
CA ILE A 400 0.32 16.87 -53.58
C ILE A 400 1.07 17.90 -52.72
N ASN A 401 2.41 17.82 -52.66
CA ASN A 401 3.23 18.78 -51.91
C ASN A 401 3.10 20.22 -52.45
N ALA A 402 2.98 20.39 -53.76
CA ALA A 402 2.73 21.70 -54.36
C ALA A 402 1.37 22.29 -53.94
N ALA A 403 0.33 21.45 -53.83
CA ALA A 403 -0.99 21.87 -53.38
C ALA A 403 -1.01 22.21 -51.89
N LEU A 404 -0.35 21.41 -51.03
CA LEU A 404 -0.18 21.70 -49.60
C LEU A 404 0.53 23.05 -49.38
N SER A 405 1.65 23.27 -50.07
CA SER A 405 2.40 24.53 -50.01
C SER A 405 1.55 25.72 -50.48
N ALA A 406 0.78 25.56 -51.56
CA ALA A 406 -0.12 26.60 -52.07
C ALA A 406 -1.27 26.95 -51.10
N ALA A 407 -1.70 25.98 -50.28
CA ALA A 407 -2.69 26.16 -49.22
C ALA A 407 -2.09 26.66 -47.89
N SER A 408 -0.80 27.03 -47.85
CA SER A 408 -0.06 27.43 -46.64
C SER A 408 0.10 26.32 -45.60
N ILE A 409 0.03 25.06 -46.04
CA ILE A 409 0.38 23.88 -45.23
C ILE A 409 1.85 23.55 -45.56
N THR A 410 2.79 24.23 -44.90
CA THR A 410 4.24 24.05 -45.15
C THR A 410 4.93 23.10 -44.18
N THR A 411 4.23 22.71 -43.11
CA THR A 411 4.72 21.81 -42.07
C THR A 411 4.35 20.36 -42.35
N VAL A 412 3.80 20.04 -43.53
CA VAL A 412 3.43 18.68 -43.92
C VAL A 412 4.03 18.37 -45.28
N THR A 413 4.77 17.28 -45.35
CA THR A 413 5.39 16.77 -46.57
C THR A 413 4.87 15.37 -46.85
N ALA A 414 4.17 15.20 -47.97
CA ALA A 414 3.81 13.90 -48.49
C ALA A 414 5.06 13.20 -49.08
N GLU A 415 5.21 11.92 -48.78
CA GLU A 415 6.25 11.03 -49.29
C GLU A 415 5.65 9.70 -49.74
N ALA A 416 6.33 9.02 -50.66
CA ALA A 416 5.88 7.72 -51.14
C ALA A 416 6.10 6.66 -50.06
N GLY A 417 5.03 5.98 -49.63
CA GLY A 417 5.11 4.73 -48.88
C GLY A 417 5.27 3.55 -49.84
N THR A 418 4.23 2.72 -49.95
CA THR A 418 4.14 1.65 -50.96
C THR A 418 3.51 2.12 -52.28
N SER A 419 2.95 3.33 -52.32
CA SER A 419 2.37 3.96 -53.52
C SER A 419 2.88 5.38 -53.74
N THR A 420 2.71 5.90 -54.97
CA THR A 420 3.09 7.27 -55.38
C THR A 420 1.91 8.19 -55.68
N SER A 421 0.67 7.67 -55.61
CA SER A 421 -0.58 8.39 -55.86
C SER A 421 -1.76 7.72 -55.11
N LEU A 422 -2.82 8.49 -54.86
CA LEU A 422 -3.98 8.06 -54.06
C LEU A 422 -4.99 7.19 -54.83
N ASP A 423 -4.84 7.08 -56.15
CA ASP A 423 -5.67 6.25 -57.02
C ASP A 423 -5.11 4.82 -57.23
N VAL A 424 -4.00 4.47 -56.57
CA VAL A 424 -3.36 3.15 -56.62
C VAL A 424 -3.36 2.55 -55.21
N ALA A 425 -3.68 1.26 -55.11
CA ALA A 425 -3.66 0.54 -53.84
C ALA A 425 -2.26 0.59 -53.20
N GLY A 426 -2.21 0.97 -51.93
CA GLY A 426 -0.96 1.16 -51.18
C GLY A 426 -1.03 2.38 -50.28
N THR A 427 0.12 2.77 -49.74
CA THR A 427 0.24 3.73 -48.65
C THR A 427 1.02 4.96 -49.10
N ILE A 428 0.53 6.14 -48.72
CA ILE A 428 1.24 7.42 -48.76
C ILE A 428 1.51 7.87 -47.34
N ALA A 429 2.72 8.35 -47.08
CA ALA A 429 3.12 8.92 -45.79
C ALA A 429 3.01 10.45 -45.86
N PHE A 430 2.47 11.07 -44.81
CA PHE A 430 2.52 12.51 -44.60
C PHE A 430 3.39 12.76 -43.37
N ASN A 431 4.56 13.35 -43.58
CA ASN A 431 5.54 13.68 -42.54
C ASN A 431 5.29 15.11 -42.06
N PHE A 432 5.23 15.30 -40.76
CA PHE A 432 4.96 16.60 -40.16
C PHE A 432 6.27 17.22 -39.63
N ASP A 433 6.67 18.36 -40.20
CA ASP A 433 7.78 19.19 -39.72
C ASP A 433 7.31 19.92 -38.45
N ALA A 434 7.29 19.22 -37.31
CA ALA A 434 7.16 19.84 -36.00
C ALA A 434 8.30 19.35 -35.11
N SER A 435 9.09 20.30 -34.60
CA SER A 435 10.18 20.02 -33.68
C SER A 435 9.71 19.73 -32.25
N GLU A 436 8.44 19.98 -31.91
CA GLU A 436 7.89 19.82 -30.56
C GLU A 436 6.35 19.64 -30.63
N GLY A 437 5.84 18.40 -30.70
CA GLY A 437 4.41 18.09 -30.49
C GLY A 437 3.71 17.29 -31.60
N ASP A 438 2.53 16.75 -31.27
CA ASP A 438 1.69 15.93 -32.15
C ASP A 438 0.99 16.79 -33.20
N ALA A 439 1.35 16.60 -34.44
CA ALA A 439 0.78 17.41 -35.49
C ALA A 439 -0.60 16.87 -35.85
N ALA A 440 -1.64 17.67 -35.56
CA ALA A 440 -3.03 17.36 -35.92
C ALA A 440 -3.13 16.65 -37.28
N MET A 441 -3.59 15.40 -37.30
CA MET A 441 -3.65 14.60 -38.53
C MET A 441 -4.30 15.36 -39.69
N ILE A 442 -3.77 15.17 -40.91
CA ILE A 442 -4.39 15.75 -42.10
C ILE A 442 -5.79 15.15 -42.25
N ALA A 443 -6.82 16.00 -42.21
CA ALA A 443 -8.18 15.56 -42.42
C ALA A 443 -8.43 15.44 -43.92
N ILE A 444 -8.80 14.24 -44.38
CA ILE A 444 -8.98 13.97 -45.80
C ILE A 444 -10.47 13.77 -46.08
N ASP A 445 -11.08 14.73 -46.75
CA ASP A 445 -12.44 14.59 -47.25
C ASP A 445 -12.44 13.81 -48.57
N THR A 446 -13.13 12.68 -48.58
CA THR A 446 -13.27 11.76 -49.72
C THR A 446 -14.66 11.82 -50.37
N THR A 447 -15.56 12.70 -49.91
CA THR A 447 -16.95 12.80 -50.39
C THR A 447 -17.06 13.16 -51.87
N ASN A 448 -16.00 13.75 -52.45
CA ASN A 448 -15.92 14.15 -53.85
C ASN A 448 -15.38 13.05 -54.79
N LEU A 449 -15.19 11.81 -54.31
CA LEU A 449 -14.71 10.67 -55.11
C LEU A 449 -15.86 9.88 -55.78
N THR A 450 -15.56 9.33 -56.97
CA THR A 450 -16.48 8.49 -57.75
C THR A 450 -16.64 7.06 -57.20
N THR A 451 -15.65 6.58 -56.44
CA THR A 451 -15.65 5.31 -55.69
C THR A 451 -14.93 5.57 -54.36
N SER A 452 -15.60 5.36 -53.23
CA SER A 452 -14.98 5.46 -51.90
C SER A 452 -14.68 4.05 -51.37
N GLY A 453 -13.40 3.77 -51.10
CA GLY A 453 -12.96 2.56 -50.38
C GLY A 453 -12.77 2.84 -48.88
N THR A 454 -12.46 1.80 -48.10
CA THR A 454 -11.99 1.97 -46.72
C THR A 454 -10.62 2.62 -46.75
N HIS A 455 -10.48 3.73 -46.02
CA HIS A 455 -9.20 4.41 -45.82
C HIS A 455 -8.80 4.18 -44.38
N ILE A 456 -7.67 3.50 -44.17
CA ILE A 456 -7.13 3.25 -42.83
C ILE A 456 -6.06 4.31 -42.58
N PHE A 457 -6.23 5.00 -41.46
CA PHE A 457 -5.28 5.98 -40.95
C PHE A 457 -4.55 5.36 -39.78
N THR A 458 -3.23 5.32 -39.85
CA THR A 458 -2.40 4.94 -38.71
C THR A 458 -1.41 6.07 -38.41
N GLU A 459 -1.26 6.33 -37.13
CA GLU A 459 -0.23 7.22 -36.57
C GLU A 459 0.84 6.34 -35.92
N ASP A 460 2.09 6.80 -35.96
CA ASP A 460 3.14 6.23 -35.12
C ASP A 460 2.99 6.72 -33.66
N THR A 461 2.31 5.92 -32.83
CA THR A 461 2.12 6.19 -31.40
C THR A 461 3.37 5.91 -30.56
N SER A 462 4.51 5.54 -31.16
CA SER A 462 5.74 5.09 -30.48
C SER A 462 6.42 6.15 -29.56
N ASN A 463 5.84 7.34 -29.39
CA ASN A 463 6.50 8.50 -28.76
C ASN A 463 5.77 9.07 -27.52
N TRP A 464 4.90 8.27 -26.90
CA TRP A 464 4.15 8.62 -25.68
C TRP A 464 4.22 7.46 -24.69
N ILE A 465 4.22 7.78 -23.39
CA ILE A 465 4.04 6.75 -22.35
C ILE A 465 2.57 6.31 -22.40
N SER A 466 2.36 5.04 -22.74
CA SER A 466 1.02 4.43 -22.77
C SER A 466 0.67 3.78 -21.43
N ARG A 467 -0.55 4.02 -20.92
CA ARG A 467 -1.08 3.35 -19.74
C ARG A 467 -2.55 3.03 -19.92
N SER A 468 -2.95 1.80 -19.59
CA SER A 468 -4.34 1.32 -19.68
C SER A 468 -5.33 2.10 -18.80
N THR A 469 -4.85 2.82 -17.77
CA THR A 469 -5.67 3.58 -16.84
C THR A 469 -5.35 5.07 -16.82
N ASN A 470 -6.31 5.89 -16.38
CA ASN A 470 -6.11 7.30 -16.08
C ASN A 470 -5.51 7.55 -14.69
N THR A 471 -5.23 6.51 -13.91
CA THR A 471 -4.49 6.59 -12.63
C THR A 471 -3.09 6.00 -12.82
N VAL A 472 -2.11 6.87 -13.06
CA VAL A 472 -0.73 6.50 -13.37
C VAL A 472 0.10 6.54 -12.10
N THR A 473 0.77 5.44 -11.75
CA THR A 473 1.46 5.27 -10.44
C THR A 473 2.95 4.95 -10.56
N ASP A 474 3.43 4.73 -11.77
CA ASP A 474 4.70 4.07 -12.07
C ASP A 474 5.61 4.91 -13.00
N VAL A 475 5.20 6.14 -13.32
CA VAL A 475 5.96 7.03 -14.21
C VAL A 475 6.87 7.98 -13.43
N ILE A 476 6.46 8.41 -12.25
CA ILE A 476 7.27 9.21 -11.33
C ILE A 476 7.31 8.47 -10.00
N ASP A 477 8.51 8.15 -9.51
CA ASP A 477 8.65 7.36 -8.28
C ASP A 477 7.97 8.06 -7.09
N GLY A 478 7.17 7.29 -6.36
CA GLY A 478 6.40 7.77 -5.23
C GLY A 478 5.24 8.72 -5.55
N VAL A 479 4.90 8.96 -6.82
CA VAL A 479 3.83 9.88 -7.23
C VAL A 479 2.72 9.14 -7.97
N THR A 480 1.47 9.47 -7.63
CA THR A 480 0.28 9.02 -8.35
C THR A 480 -0.36 10.20 -9.07
N LEU A 481 -0.50 10.09 -10.39
CA LEU A 481 -1.17 11.07 -11.25
C LEU A 481 -2.57 10.55 -11.63
N ASN A 482 -3.59 11.39 -11.47
CA ASN A 482 -4.95 11.12 -11.93
C ASN A 482 -5.28 12.08 -13.08
N LEU A 483 -5.34 11.52 -14.29
CA LEU A 483 -5.58 12.24 -15.53
C LEU A 483 -7.09 12.49 -15.68
N GLN A 484 -7.49 13.75 -15.88
CA GLN A 484 -8.90 14.13 -15.99
C GLN A 484 -9.24 14.72 -17.37
N LYS A 485 -8.29 15.39 -18.02
CA LYS A 485 -8.44 16.01 -19.34
C LYS A 485 -7.14 15.92 -20.14
N THR A 486 -7.24 16.07 -21.45
CA THR A 486 -6.09 16.25 -22.34
C THR A 486 -5.51 17.65 -22.19
N THR A 487 -4.21 17.80 -22.43
CA THR A 487 -3.53 19.11 -22.46
C THR A 487 -3.39 19.68 -23.87
N ILE A 488 -4.11 19.14 -24.86
CA ILE A 488 -4.14 19.68 -26.23
C ILE A 488 -4.52 21.16 -26.18
N SER A 489 -3.64 22.00 -26.71
CA SER A 489 -3.82 23.45 -26.73
C SER A 489 -4.92 23.85 -27.73
N THR A 490 -5.29 25.13 -27.72
CA THR A 490 -6.35 25.65 -28.62
C THR A 490 -6.04 25.52 -30.11
N ASP A 491 -4.78 25.32 -30.51
CA ASP A 491 -4.41 25.12 -31.91
C ASP A 491 -4.60 23.67 -32.39
N GLY A 492 -4.82 22.72 -31.46
CA GLY A 492 -5.00 21.31 -31.75
C GLY A 492 -3.71 20.56 -32.14
N ILE A 493 -2.54 21.20 -32.02
CA ILE A 493 -1.23 20.75 -32.51
C ILE A 493 -0.21 20.68 -31.36
N THR A 494 -0.31 21.58 -30.38
CA THR A 494 0.62 21.64 -29.26
C THR A 494 -0.01 21.13 -27.98
N TYR A 495 0.81 20.77 -27.01
CA TYR A 495 0.38 20.38 -25.67
C TYR A 495 0.82 21.43 -24.66
N ASP A 496 -0.12 21.94 -23.89
CA ASP A 496 0.18 22.76 -22.74
C ASP A 496 0.79 21.88 -21.64
N ASN A 497 1.73 22.45 -20.89
CA ASN A 497 2.34 21.78 -19.76
C ASN A 497 1.51 22.01 -18.50
N VAL A 498 1.21 20.93 -17.78
CA VAL A 498 0.70 20.98 -16.40
C VAL A 498 1.85 20.65 -15.47
N ASP A 499 2.26 21.63 -14.67
CA ASP A 499 3.34 21.46 -13.71
C ASP A 499 2.82 20.77 -12.44
N VAL A 500 3.52 19.73 -12.01
CA VAL A 500 3.26 18.96 -10.80
C VAL A 500 4.45 19.14 -9.87
N THR A 501 4.27 19.97 -8.84
CA THR A 501 5.33 20.38 -7.91
C THR A 501 5.26 19.59 -6.61
N MET A 502 6.33 18.84 -6.31
CA MET A 502 6.53 18.12 -5.07
C MET A 502 7.30 18.98 -4.06
N THR A 503 6.73 19.16 -2.88
CA THR A 503 7.38 19.88 -1.76
C THR A 503 7.28 19.06 -0.48
N ARG A 504 8.27 19.15 0.42
CA ARG A 504 8.14 18.54 1.75
C ARG A 504 6.92 19.10 2.49
N ASN A 505 6.12 18.21 3.06
CA ASN A 505 5.01 18.57 3.92
C ASN A 505 5.50 18.73 5.38
N THR A 506 6.12 19.88 5.64
CA THR A 506 6.64 20.25 6.97
C THR A 506 5.52 20.51 7.99
N GLU A 507 4.33 20.90 7.52
CA GLU A 507 3.18 21.18 8.38
C GLU A 507 2.65 19.91 9.04
N THR A 508 2.41 18.84 8.26
CA THR A 508 1.98 17.55 8.83
C THR A 508 3.02 16.96 9.78
N LEU A 509 4.32 17.22 9.54
CA LEU A 509 5.36 16.83 10.49
C LEU A 509 5.24 17.61 11.81
N LYS A 510 5.07 18.94 11.73
CA LYS A 510 4.87 19.83 12.89
C LYS A 510 3.64 19.40 13.71
N GLU A 511 2.52 19.14 13.05
CA GLU A 511 1.29 18.65 13.70
C GLU A 511 1.51 17.34 14.46
N LYS A 512 2.25 16.38 13.88
CA LYS A 512 2.59 15.12 14.55
C LYS A 512 3.45 15.35 15.80
N VAL A 513 4.43 16.26 15.72
CA VAL A 513 5.25 16.66 16.88
C VAL A 513 4.38 17.30 17.96
N GLU A 514 3.50 18.24 17.61
CA GLU A 514 2.58 18.87 18.56
C GLU A 514 1.62 17.88 19.23
N GLN A 515 1.14 16.87 18.48
CA GLN A 515 0.32 15.79 19.04
C GLN A 515 1.10 14.94 20.06
N LEU A 516 2.38 14.65 19.80
CA LEU A 516 3.27 13.98 20.74
C LEU A 516 3.44 14.80 22.02
N LEU A 517 3.76 16.10 21.89
CA LEU A 517 3.95 16.98 23.04
C LEU A 517 2.66 17.12 23.86
N THR A 518 1.51 17.23 23.18
CA THR A 518 0.19 17.25 23.84
C THR A 518 -0.06 15.97 24.62
N ALA A 519 0.27 14.80 24.05
CA ALA A 519 0.09 13.53 24.73
C ALA A 519 1.01 13.40 25.96
N TYR A 520 2.27 13.84 25.87
CA TYR A 520 3.16 13.93 27.03
C TYR A 520 2.63 14.91 28.09
N ASN A 521 2.17 16.10 27.69
CA ASN A 521 1.63 17.11 28.61
C ASN A 521 0.37 16.61 29.34
N ASN A 522 -0.45 15.78 28.68
CA ASN A 522 -1.56 15.11 29.34
C ASN A 522 -1.11 14.10 30.41
N VAL A 523 0.03 13.42 30.22
CA VAL A 523 0.64 12.58 31.27
C VAL A 523 1.11 13.44 32.43
N VAL A 524 1.80 14.56 32.17
CA VAL A 524 2.25 15.49 33.22
C VAL A 524 1.06 16.01 34.03
N LYS A 525 0.00 16.45 33.35
CA LYS A 525 -1.23 16.91 33.99
C LYS A 525 -1.91 15.82 34.81
N PHE A 526 -1.97 14.59 34.30
CA PHE A 526 -2.51 13.47 35.06
C PHE A 526 -1.74 13.26 36.38
N VAL A 527 -0.40 13.37 36.35
CA VAL A 527 0.44 13.25 37.54
C VAL A 527 0.19 14.40 38.52
N GLU A 528 0.07 15.63 38.04
CA GLU A 528 -0.28 16.79 38.86
C GLU A 528 -1.65 16.59 39.56
N ASP A 529 -2.67 16.21 38.78
CA ASP A 529 -4.05 16.06 39.29
C ASP A 529 -4.21 14.88 40.26
N ASN A 530 -3.42 13.79 40.11
CA ASN A 530 -3.66 12.54 40.83
C ASN A 530 -2.55 12.14 41.82
N ALA A 531 -1.34 12.66 41.71
CA ALA A 531 -0.19 12.22 42.51
C ALA A 531 0.43 13.32 43.39
N GLU A 532 -0.10 14.55 43.36
CA GLU A 532 0.35 15.66 44.18
C GLU A 532 -0.58 15.97 45.38
N TYR A 533 -0.07 16.81 46.29
CA TYR A 533 -0.81 17.32 47.44
C TYR A 533 -1.25 18.74 47.14
N ASP A 534 -2.54 19.01 47.23
CA ASP A 534 -3.08 20.36 47.06
C ASP A 534 -3.08 21.09 48.42
N PRO A 535 -2.25 22.15 48.58
CA PRO A 535 -2.17 22.90 49.83
C PRO A 535 -3.42 23.73 50.16
N ASP A 536 -4.25 24.05 49.17
CA ASP A 536 -5.45 24.87 49.35
C ASP A 536 -6.63 24.03 49.85
N THR A 537 -6.86 22.87 49.24
CA THR A 537 -7.90 21.92 49.69
C THR A 537 -7.44 21.05 50.86
N LYS A 538 -6.12 20.91 51.05
CA LYS A 538 -5.46 20.00 52.00
C LYS A 538 -5.74 18.53 51.72
N GLU A 539 -6.10 18.21 50.49
CA GLU A 539 -6.39 16.86 50.02
C GLU A 539 -5.20 16.34 49.18
N SER A 540 -4.99 15.03 49.22
CA SER A 540 -3.97 14.37 48.39
C SER A 540 -4.68 13.65 47.27
N GLY A 541 -4.12 13.68 46.05
CA GLY A 541 -4.61 12.84 44.97
C GLY A 541 -4.51 11.34 45.31
N PRO A 542 -5.32 10.48 44.67
CA PRO A 542 -5.40 9.05 45.00
C PRO A 542 -4.06 8.31 44.85
N LEU A 543 -3.13 8.82 44.04
CA LEU A 543 -1.82 8.22 43.78
C LEU A 543 -0.67 8.94 44.52
N TYR A 544 -0.99 9.79 45.49
CA TYR A 544 0.02 10.53 46.24
C TYR A 544 1.02 9.61 46.92
N GLY A 545 2.31 9.87 46.70
CA GLY A 545 3.40 9.08 47.26
C GLY A 545 3.72 7.78 46.51
N ASP A 546 2.95 7.40 45.49
CA ASP A 546 3.20 6.20 44.70
C ASP A 546 4.55 6.28 43.96
N SER A 547 5.39 5.26 44.14
CA SER A 547 6.71 5.17 43.49
C SER A 547 6.64 4.89 41.99
N LEU A 548 5.57 4.23 41.52
CA LEU A 548 5.37 3.90 40.11
C LEU A 548 5.20 5.17 39.29
N ILE A 549 4.43 6.14 39.78
CA ILE A 549 4.19 7.41 39.08
C ILE A 549 5.49 8.19 38.91
N ARG A 550 6.29 8.32 39.99
CA ARG A 550 7.61 8.98 39.90
C ARG A 550 8.57 8.28 38.92
N MET A 551 8.56 6.94 38.90
CA MET A 551 9.37 6.16 37.97
C MET A 551 8.93 6.37 36.52
N ILE A 552 7.62 6.36 36.26
CA ILE A 552 7.04 6.62 34.93
C ILE A 552 7.44 8.02 34.47
N SER A 553 7.22 9.06 35.29
CA SER A 553 7.60 10.44 34.95
C SER A 553 9.09 10.56 34.65
N SER A 554 9.96 9.94 35.44
CA SER A 554 11.42 9.98 35.19
C SER A 554 11.81 9.26 33.89
N THR A 555 11.17 8.14 33.58
CA THR A 555 11.47 7.34 32.38
C THR A 555 11.01 8.07 31.12
N LEU A 556 9.81 8.64 31.14
CA LEU A 556 9.25 9.36 29.98
C LEU A 556 9.90 10.72 29.76
N LYS A 557 10.47 11.33 30.81
CA LYS A 557 11.23 12.58 30.69
C LYS A 557 12.60 12.37 30.06
N SER A 558 13.21 11.19 30.25
CA SER A 558 14.61 10.95 29.86
C SER A 558 14.88 11.24 28.38
N PRO A 559 14.12 10.68 27.41
CA PRO A 559 14.41 10.85 25.98
C PRO A 559 14.35 12.31 25.48
N PHE A 560 13.65 13.19 26.20
CA PHE A 560 13.57 14.62 25.87
C PHE A 560 14.75 15.44 26.41
N SER A 561 15.56 14.87 27.30
CA SER A 561 16.64 15.57 28.00
C SER A 561 18.03 14.97 27.80
N SER A 562 18.10 13.82 27.14
CA SER A 562 19.35 13.14 26.81
C SER A 562 19.66 13.23 25.32
N VAL A 563 20.92 12.96 24.98
CA VAL A 563 21.31 12.64 23.61
C VAL A 563 20.57 11.38 23.18
N ALA A 564 19.97 11.38 21.99
CA ALA A 564 19.27 10.23 21.45
C ALA A 564 20.24 9.07 21.19
N SER A 565 19.79 7.84 21.39
CA SER A 565 20.68 6.68 21.35
C SER A 565 21.28 6.48 19.96
N GLY A 566 22.61 6.27 19.92
CA GLY A 566 23.37 6.09 18.67
C GLY A 566 23.71 7.37 17.92
N PHE A 567 23.28 8.55 18.39
CA PHE A 567 23.70 9.83 17.83
C PHE A 567 25.07 10.25 18.40
N THR A 568 25.88 10.88 17.55
CA THR A 568 27.26 11.28 17.86
C THR A 568 27.48 12.76 17.56
N SER A 569 28.64 13.30 17.92
CA SER A 569 29.00 14.69 17.60
C SER A 569 29.16 15.00 16.10
N ASN A 570 29.09 13.98 15.23
CA ASN A 570 29.11 14.16 13.79
C ASN A 570 27.71 14.44 13.21
N ASP A 571 26.66 14.15 13.97
CA ASP A 571 25.28 14.44 13.59
C ASP A 571 24.94 15.92 13.81
N THR A 572 24.10 16.48 12.96
CA THR A 572 23.68 17.90 13.06
C THR A 572 22.83 18.14 14.31
N PHE A 573 21.90 17.23 14.60
CA PHE A 573 21.00 17.30 15.75
C PHE A 573 21.11 16.00 16.56
N ILE A 574 21.32 16.13 17.86
CA ILE A 574 21.58 14.97 18.74
C ILE A 574 20.62 14.87 19.92
N GLN A 575 19.88 15.94 20.21
CA GLN A 575 18.90 16.00 21.30
C GLN A 575 17.66 16.81 20.88
N PRO A 576 16.48 16.58 21.50
CA PRO A 576 15.23 17.25 21.10
C PRO A 576 15.24 18.77 21.22
N SER A 577 16.05 19.33 22.12
CA SER A 577 16.20 20.78 22.23
C SER A 577 16.88 21.42 21.02
N ASP A 578 17.70 20.67 20.26
CA ASP A 578 18.36 21.20 19.06
C ASP A 578 17.35 21.49 17.93
N ILE A 579 16.18 20.86 18.00
CA ILE A 579 15.05 21.07 17.07
C ILE A 579 13.91 21.89 17.71
N GLY A 580 14.17 22.60 18.81
CA GLY A 580 13.20 23.51 19.42
C GLY A 580 12.17 22.87 20.34
N ILE A 581 12.34 21.62 20.79
CA ILE A 581 11.49 21.01 21.82
C ILE A 581 12.05 21.38 23.20
N GLU A 582 11.31 22.17 23.98
CA GLU A 582 11.78 22.74 25.24
C GLU A 582 10.91 22.34 26.44
N PHE A 583 11.53 22.19 27.61
CA PHE A 583 10.83 22.06 28.88
C PHE A 583 10.40 23.41 29.44
N GLU A 584 9.17 23.45 29.94
CA GLU A 584 8.63 24.54 30.75
C GLU A 584 8.89 24.31 32.25
N SER A 585 8.67 25.35 33.05
CA SER A 585 8.93 25.32 34.50
C SER A 585 8.09 24.32 35.28
N ASP A 586 6.93 23.93 34.74
CA ASP A 586 6.00 22.93 35.30
C ASP A 586 6.32 21.49 34.85
N GLY A 587 7.34 21.30 33.99
CA GLY A 587 7.72 20.00 33.45
C GLY A 587 6.96 19.57 32.21
N THR A 588 6.05 20.41 31.69
CA THR A 588 5.44 20.26 30.36
C THR A 588 6.46 20.58 29.26
N LEU A 589 6.14 20.21 28.03
CA LEU A 589 6.93 20.49 26.83
C LEU A 589 6.22 21.50 25.93
N LYS A 590 6.99 22.37 25.29
CA LYS A 590 6.54 23.21 24.18
C LYS A 590 7.42 23.03 22.93
N LEU A 591 6.86 23.34 21.77
CA LEU A 591 7.60 23.47 20.52
C LEU A 591 7.87 24.95 20.25
N ASN A 592 9.14 25.33 20.09
CA ASN A 592 9.50 26.60 19.49
C ASN A 592 9.43 26.46 17.97
N ALA A 593 8.35 26.97 17.37
CA ALA A 593 8.10 26.84 15.93
C ALA A 593 9.21 27.47 15.07
N ASN A 594 9.84 28.57 15.51
CA ASN A 594 10.91 29.22 14.74
C ASN A 594 12.16 28.34 14.69
N ASP A 595 12.57 27.81 15.84
CA ASP A 595 13.76 26.96 15.94
C ASP A 595 13.53 25.63 15.19
N PHE A 596 12.32 25.08 15.24
CA PHE A 596 11.95 23.89 14.46
C PHE A 596 11.97 24.16 12.95
N ASP A 597 11.44 25.30 12.50
CA ASP A 597 11.47 25.70 11.09
C ASP A 597 12.91 25.98 10.60
N GLU A 598 13.78 26.52 11.47
CA GLU A 598 15.21 26.70 11.21
C GLU A 598 15.93 25.35 11.08
N ALA A 599 15.70 24.41 12.01
CA ALA A 599 16.28 23.07 11.96
C ALA A 599 15.85 22.28 10.72
N ILE A 600 14.58 22.38 10.32
CA ILE A 600 14.07 21.77 9.08
C ILE A 600 14.77 22.34 7.85
N SER A 601 14.99 23.66 7.85
CA SER A 601 15.64 24.36 6.75
C SER A 601 17.13 24.03 6.65
N GLU A 602 17.80 23.79 7.79
CA GLU A 602 19.19 23.38 7.86
C GLU A 602 19.38 21.93 7.38
N ASN A 603 18.68 20.97 7.99
CA ASN A 603 18.72 19.57 7.55
C ASN A 603 17.47 18.78 7.95
N TYR A 604 16.49 18.73 7.05
CA TYR A 604 15.24 17.96 7.23
C TYR A 604 15.45 16.48 7.54
N LEU A 605 16.42 15.80 6.89
CA LEU A 605 16.63 14.37 7.11
C LEU A 605 17.16 14.09 8.52
N ASP A 606 18.00 14.98 9.04
CA ASP A 606 18.51 14.86 10.41
C ASP A 606 17.42 15.18 11.45
N VAL A 607 16.48 16.11 11.15
CA VAL A 607 15.27 16.31 11.97
C VAL A 607 14.43 15.04 12.01
N LEU A 608 14.21 14.38 10.87
CA LEU A 608 13.50 13.09 10.83
C LEU A 608 14.24 11.99 11.61
N ALA A 609 15.57 11.98 11.53
CA ALA A 609 16.39 11.01 12.23
C ALA A 609 16.27 11.18 13.75
N ILE A 610 16.46 12.40 14.28
CA ILE A 610 16.37 12.62 15.74
C ILE A 610 14.96 12.32 16.27
N LEU A 611 13.92 12.62 15.50
CA LEU A 611 12.53 12.27 15.82
C LEU A 611 12.32 10.76 15.85
N GLY A 612 12.70 10.07 14.77
CA GLY A 612 12.13 8.76 14.43
C GLY A 612 13.07 7.76 13.78
N ALA A 613 14.40 7.95 13.81
CA ALA A 613 15.32 6.93 13.31
C ALA A 613 14.97 5.57 13.91
N ALA A 614 14.69 4.59 13.05
CA ALA A 614 14.21 3.27 13.44
C ALA A 614 15.34 2.26 13.29
N LYS A 615 16.29 2.29 14.25
CA LYS A 615 17.50 1.45 14.23
C LYS A 615 18.32 1.60 12.94
N THR A 616 18.34 2.79 12.36
CA THR A 616 19.26 3.09 11.25
C THR A 616 20.68 3.15 11.82
N GLY A 617 21.72 3.03 11.00
CA GLY A 617 23.07 3.05 11.55
C GLY A 617 24.15 3.46 10.59
N GLU A 618 25.30 3.76 11.18
CA GLU A 618 26.52 4.11 10.48
C GLU A 618 27.73 3.50 11.19
N SER A 619 28.77 3.21 10.42
CA SER A 619 30.07 2.81 10.97
C SER A 619 30.98 4.01 11.12
N THR A 620 31.71 4.05 12.23
CA THR A 620 32.70 5.08 12.56
C THR A 620 33.97 4.44 13.11
N GLY A 621 35.06 5.20 13.19
CA GLY A 621 36.36 4.72 13.66
C GLY A 621 37.32 4.30 12.55
N THR A 622 38.37 3.58 12.91
CA THR A 622 39.54 3.33 12.03
C THR A 622 39.21 2.48 10.80
N ASN A 623 38.38 1.45 10.95
CA ASN A 623 38.02 0.53 9.85
C ASN A 623 36.54 0.64 9.45
N ALA A 624 35.95 1.84 9.55
CA ALA A 624 34.55 2.08 9.20
C ALA A 624 34.24 1.85 7.71
N ALA A 625 35.24 1.95 6.83
CA ALA A 625 35.07 1.67 5.41
C ALA A 625 34.99 0.16 5.12
N GLU A 626 35.58 -0.66 5.98
CA GLU A 626 35.60 -2.11 5.86
C GLU A 626 34.49 -2.78 6.66
N ILE A 627 34.26 -2.37 7.91
CA ILE A 627 33.13 -2.85 8.72
C ILE A 627 31.99 -1.87 8.55
N LYS A 628 30.98 -2.19 7.74
CA LYS A 628 29.84 -1.32 7.44
C LYS A 628 28.58 -1.81 8.13
N PHE A 629 27.85 -0.91 8.77
CA PHE A 629 26.47 -1.19 9.17
C PHE A 629 25.66 -1.68 7.96
N TYR A 630 25.00 -2.82 8.09
CA TYR A 630 24.12 -3.38 7.07
C TYR A 630 22.66 -3.20 7.45
N GLY A 631 22.31 -3.56 8.70
CA GLY A 631 20.94 -3.48 9.19
C GLY A 631 20.86 -3.76 10.69
N ALA A 632 19.68 -3.54 11.26
CA ALA A 632 19.38 -3.89 12.64
C ALA A 632 17.95 -4.39 12.74
N GLY A 633 17.76 -5.47 13.51
CA GLY A 633 16.43 -5.99 13.80
C GLY A 633 15.66 -5.12 14.79
N THR A 634 14.36 -5.41 14.92
CA THR A 634 13.48 -4.70 15.87
C THR A 634 13.87 -4.92 17.34
N ALA A 635 14.62 -5.97 17.64
CA ALA A 635 15.12 -6.29 18.96
C ALA A 635 16.47 -5.62 19.28
N THR A 636 17.15 -5.03 18.29
CA THR A 636 18.41 -4.32 18.51
C THR A 636 18.13 -3.02 19.26
N ALA A 637 18.84 -2.75 20.35
CA ALA A 637 18.75 -1.47 21.04
C ALA A 637 19.52 -0.38 20.28
N GLY A 638 19.04 0.86 20.35
CA GLY A 638 19.82 2.00 19.87
C GLY A 638 21.06 2.18 20.75
N GLY A 639 22.19 2.56 20.17
CA GLY A 639 23.45 2.69 20.89
C GLY A 639 24.66 2.58 19.99
N ALA A 640 25.83 2.53 20.60
CA ALA A 640 27.09 2.38 19.89
C ALA A 640 27.75 1.06 20.28
N TYR A 641 28.13 0.27 19.27
CA TYR A 641 28.68 -1.08 19.42
C TYR A 641 30.05 -1.17 18.77
N LEU A 642 31.07 -1.55 19.53
CA LEU A 642 32.41 -1.75 19.01
C LEU A 642 32.53 -3.18 18.47
N ILE A 643 32.92 -3.30 17.21
CA ILE A 643 33.06 -4.57 16.48
C ILE A 643 34.53 -4.79 16.14
N GLU A 644 35.00 -6.03 16.38
CA GLU A 644 36.30 -6.50 15.95
C GLU A 644 36.15 -7.77 15.11
N VAL A 645 36.80 -7.79 13.96
CA VAL A 645 36.84 -8.95 13.07
C VAL A 645 38.29 -9.30 12.75
N LYS A 646 38.64 -10.57 12.92
CA LYS A 646 40.00 -11.08 12.68
C LYS A 646 40.03 -12.05 11.51
N TYR A 647 40.95 -11.82 10.58
CA TYR A 647 41.21 -12.70 9.45
C TYR A 647 42.37 -13.67 9.72
N ASP A 648 42.38 -14.75 8.95
CA ASP A 648 43.43 -15.76 8.98
C ASP A 648 44.72 -15.32 8.27
N GLY A 649 45.75 -16.16 8.33
CA GLY A 649 47.05 -15.89 7.71
C GLY A 649 47.04 -15.86 6.18
N THR A 650 45.91 -16.17 5.54
CA THR A 650 45.71 -15.99 4.10
C THR A 650 44.90 -14.75 3.76
N GLY A 651 44.14 -14.21 4.71
CA GLY A 651 43.27 -13.06 4.52
C GLY A 651 41.93 -13.40 3.87
N THR A 652 41.60 -14.68 3.70
CA THR A 652 40.37 -15.13 3.00
C THR A 652 39.34 -15.76 3.92
N THR A 653 39.64 -15.92 5.21
CA THR A 653 38.71 -16.52 6.16
C THR A 653 38.66 -15.71 7.45
N ILE A 654 37.44 -15.47 7.93
CA ILE A 654 37.20 -14.82 9.22
C ILE A 654 37.41 -15.87 10.32
N LEU A 655 38.39 -15.63 11.20
CA LEU A 655 38.71 -16.52 12.32
C LEU A 655 37.80 -16.30 13.52
N SER A 656 37.46 -15.05 13.80
CA SER A 656 36.64 -14.66 14.93
C SER A 656 36.06 -13.26 14.71
N ALA A 657 34.85 -13.04 15.22
CA ALA A 657 34.26 -11.73 15.36
C ALA A 657 33.75 -11.57 16.80
N ARG A 658 33.83 -10.35 17.34
CA ARG A 658 33.35 -10.04 18.68
C ARG A 658 32.77 -8.63 18.77
N VAL A 659 31.86 -8.45 19.73
CA VAL A 659 31.09 -7.21 19.95
C VAL A 659 31.10 -6.80 21.42
N THR A 660 31.17 -5.51 21.68
CA THR A 660 30.92 -4.92 23.00
C THR A 660 30.22 -3.56 22.86
N GLU A 661 29.61 -3.05 23.93
CA GLU A 661 29.10 -1.68 23.94
C GLU A 661 30.26 -0.69 23.92
N SER A 662 30.14 0.43 23.19
CA SER A 662 31.26 1.33 22.89
C SER A 662 31.93 1.99 24.09
N THR A 663 31.37 1.86 25.29
CA THR A 663 31.96 2.39 26.54
C THR A 663 33.09 1.49 27.08
N ASP A 664 33.19 0.25 26.59
CA ASP A 664 34.26 -0.68 26.91
C ASP A 664 35.45 -0.50 25.94
N THR A 665 36.56 0.00 26.48
CA THR A 665 37.80 0.24 25.73
C THR A 665 38.80 -0.92 25.79
N ASP A 666 38.58 -1.91 26.67
CA ASP A 666 39.51 -2.99 26.94
C ASP A 666 39.02 -4.36 26.43
N TRP A 667 37.85 -4.40 25.77
CA TRP A 667 37.18 -5.63 25.31
C TRP A 667 36.92 -6.63 26.44
N SER A 668 36.83 -6.16 27.69
CA SER A 668 36.66 -7.02 28.86
C SER A 668 35.27 -7.64 28.94
N ASP A 669 34.27 -6.93 28.42
CA ASP A 669 32.86 -7.36 28.39
C ASP A 669 32.42 -7.81 26.99
N ALA A 670 33.40 -7.99 26.09
CA ALA A 670 33.17 -8.41 24.72
C ALA A 670 32.62 -9.84 24.64
N ARG A 671 31.69 -10.02 23.70
CA ARG A 671 31.04 -11.29 23.41
C ARG A 671 31.49 -11.77 22.03
N ASP A 672 31.83 -13.05 21.95
CA ASP A 672 32.15 -13.69 20.67
C ASP A 672 30.86 -13.90 19.87
N ILE A 673 30.92 -13.56 18.58
CA ILE A 673 29.83 -13.76 17.63
C ILE A 673 29.96 -15.17 17.07
N ASP A 674 28.85 -15.91 17.00
CA ASP A 674 28.83 -17.21 16.36
C ASP A 674 28.91 -17.03 14.84
N LEU A 675 29.92 -17.65 14.22
CA LEU A 675 30.15 -17.61 12.77
C LEU A 675 29.89 -18.97 12.11
N THR A 676 29.27 -19.91 12.85
CA THR A 676 29.07 -21.28 12.39
C THR A 676 27.74 -21.50 11.70
N ASP A 677 26.75 -20.63 11.91
CA ASP A 677 25.46 -20.69 11.23
C ASP A 677 25.56 -20.04 9.83
N PRO A 678 25.32 -20.81 8.74
CA PRO A 678 25.36 -20.25 7.39
C PRO A 678 24.25 -19.23 7.10
N ASN A 679 23.18 -19.18 7.91
CA ASN A 679 22.12 -18.17 7.75
C ASN A 679 22.52 -16.81 8.36
N ASP A 680 23.46 -16.81 9.31
CA ASP A 680 23.97 -15.58 9.94
C ASP A 680 25.21 -15.04 9.26
N VAL A 681 25.86 -15.82 8.39
CA VAL A 681 27.07 -15.45 7.66
C VAL A 681 26.85 -15.61 6.16
N ILE A 682 26.38 -14.53 5.52
CA ILE A 682 25.97 -14.53 4.11
C ILE A 682 27.05 -13.86 3.26
N VAL A 683 27.54 -14.55 2.23
CA VAL A 683 28.54 -14.01 1.30
C VAL A 683 27.84 -13.33 0.11
N ASN A 684 28.04 -12.03 -0.02
CA ASN A 684 27.43 -11.16 -1.02
C ASN A 684 28.51 -10.56 -1.95
N GLY A 685 28.98 -11.36 -2.90
CA GLY A 685 30.02 -10.96 -3.86
C GLY A 685 31.35 -10.64 -3.16
N THR A 686 31.64 -9.36 -2.94
CA THR A 686 32.90 -8.91 -2.32
C THR A 686 32.82 -8.71 -0.81
N THR A 687 31.63 -8.77 -0.22
CA THR A 687 31.41 -8.64 1.22
C THR A 687 30.79 -9.89 1.84
N THR A 688 30.98 -10.05 3.15
CA THR A 688 30.30 -11.03 3.98
C THR A 688 29.46 -10.26 4.99
N THR A 689 28.15 -10.45 4.96
CA THR A 689 27.21 -9.93 5.96
C THR A 689 27.19 -10.87 7.15
N ILE A 690 27.41 -10.34 8.35
CA ILE A 690 27.36 -11.08 9.62
C ILE A 690 26.19 -10.56 10.45
N THR A 691 25.31 -11.47 10.86
CA THR A 691 24.20 -11.22 11.79
C THR A 691 24.58 -11.66 13.20
N ILE A 692 24.38 -10.80 14.19
CA ILE A 692 24.59 -11.14 15.59
C ILE A 692 23.33 -11.81 16.16
N ASP A 693 23.24 -13.13 16.04
CA ASP A 693 22.14 -13.91 16.62
C ASP A 693 22.53 -14.52 17.99
N TYR A 694 21.61 -14.40 18.95
CA TYR A 694 21.70 -15.03 20.28
C TYR A 694 20.55 -16.02 20.53
N GLY A 695 19.81 -16.38 19.48
CA GLY A 695 18.64 -17.23 19.50
C GLY A 695 17.63 -16.79 20.55
N THR A 696 17.18 -17.74 21.38
CA THR A 696 16.17 -17.49 22.43
C THR A 696 16.64 -16.60 23.57
N ASN A 697 17.92 -16.22 23.65
CA ASN A 697 18.45 -15.35 24.70
C ASN A 697 18.44 -13.85 24.32
N SER A 698 17.79 -13.50 23.20
CA SER A 698 17.73 -12.16 22.61
C SER A 698 17.48 -11.00 23.58
N SER A 699 16.57 -11.16 24.54
CA SER A 699 16.17 -10.07 25.44
C SER A 699 17.27 -9.56 26.39
N ASN A 700 18.39 -10.27 26.51
CA ASN A 700 19.50 -9.87 27.37
C ASN A 700 20.62 -9.13 26.63
N TYR A 701 20.56 -9.09 25.28
CA TYR A 701 21.67 -8.61 24.47
C TYR A 701 21.22 -7.46 23.57
N PRO A 702 21.64 -6.21 23.84
CA PRO A 702 21.18 -5.04 23.10
C PRO A 702 21.59 -5.07 21.62
N GLU A 703 22.69 -5.72 21.27
CA GLU A 703 23.17 -5.86 19.89
C GLU A 703 22.54 -7.03 19.11
N HIS A 704 21.59 -7.76 19.71
CA HIS A 704 20.93 -8.89 19.03
C HIS A 704 20.25 -8.42 17.73
N ASN A 705 20.43 -9.19 16.66
CA ASN A 705 20.02 -8.89 15.28
C ASN A 705 20.69 -7.65 14.66
N LEU A 706 21.81 -7.18 15.22
CA LEU A 706 22.66 -6.23 14.53
C LEU A 706 23.36 -6.95 13.37
N GLN A 707 23.37 -6.33 12.20
CA GLN A 707 23.98 -6.86 10.99
C GLN A 707 25.04 -5.90 10.45
N PHE A 708 26.18 -6.44 10.03
CA PHE A 708 27.26 -5.65 9.45
C PHE A 708 28.00 -6.41 8.36
N ASP A 709 28.45 -5.66 7.36
CA ASP A 709 29.26 -6.16 6.27
C ASP A 709 30.73 -6.02 6.59
N VAL A 710 31.50 -7.03 6.19
CA VAL A 710 32.96 -7.00 6.15
C VAL A 710 33.48 -7.49 4.80
N PRO A 711 34.72 -7.17 4.40
CA PRO A 711 35.25 -7.65 3.13
C PRO A 711 35.44 -9.17 3.14
N THR A 712 35.09 -9.87 2.06
CA THR A 712 35.39 -11.32 1.90
C THR A 712 36.88 -11.62 1.95
N THR A 713 37.71 -10.64 1.56
CA THR A 713 39.17 -10.71 1.63
C THR A 713 39.75 -9.49 2.31
N SER A 714 40.75 -9.72 3.15
CA SER A 714 41.48 -8.69 3.91
C SER A 714 42.98 -8.95 3.84
N THR A 715 43.82 -8.09 4.44
CA THR A 715 45.26 -8.40 4.50
C THR A 715 45.52 -9.58 5.45
N PRO A 716 46.56 -10.39 5.20
CA PRO A 716 46.90 -11.53 6.07
C PRO A 716 47.05 -11.14 7.54
N ASP A 717 46.43 -11.93 8.43
CA ASP A 717 46.41 -11.71 9.90
C ASP A 717 45.82 -10.35 10.34
N GLN A 718 45.03 -9.69 9.49
CA GLN A 718 44.45 -8.38 9.79
C GLN A 718 43.38 -8.47 10.88
N ILE A 719 43.39 -7.47 11.76
CA ILE A 719 42.33 -7.21 12.74
C ILE A 719 41.69 -5.88 12.32
N LEU A 720 40.39 -5.92 12.04
CA LEU A 720 39.58 -4.76 11.73
C LEU A 720 38.79 -4.36 12.97
N THR A 721 38.73 -3.06 13.26
CA THR A 721 37.92 -2.51 14.35
C THR A 721 37.13 -1.28 13.91
N ALA A 722 35.83 -1.27 14.18
CA ALA A 722 34.95 -0.13 13.93
C ALA A 722 33.84 -0.06 14.98
N THR A 723 33.29 1.14 15.18
CA THR A 723 32.11 1.35 16.02
C THR A 723 30.89 1.50 15.12
N ILE A 724 29.89 0.66 15.31
CA ILE A 724 28.59 0.76 14.67
C ILE A 724 27.66 1.54 15.59
N ASN A 725 27.22 2.71 15.13
CA ASN A 725 26.24 3.54 15.82
C ASN A 725 24.85 3.21 15.27
N VAL A 726 24.03 2.53 16.06
CA VAL A 726 22.63 2.24 15.78
C VAL A 726 21.77 3.37 16.34
N LYS A 727 21.36 4.28 15.46
CA LYS A 727 20.55 5.46 15.74
C LYS A 727 19.10 5.07 16.01
N GLN A 728 18.61 5.52 17.16
CA GLN A 728 17.21 5.42 17.57
C GLN A 728 16.71 6.83 17.92
N GLY A 729 15.71 7.31 17.17
CA GLY A 729 15.07 8.60 17.46
C GLY A 729 14.27 8.53 18.76
N PHE A 730 14.12 9.66 19.44
CA PHE A 730 13.52 9.71 20.78
C PHE A 730 12.05 9.24 20.80
N ALA A 731 11.30 9.42 19.70
CA ALA A 731 9.92 8.93 19.63
C ALA A 731 9.86 7.39 19.63
N GLY A 732 10.84 6.73 19.03
CA GLY A 732 10.94 5.27 19.09
C GLY A 732 11.39 4.77 20.47
N GLU A 733 12.31 5.48 21.16
CA GLU A 733 12.65 5.16 22.56
C GLU A 733 11.44 5.28 23.49
N LEU A 734 10.64 6.35 23.31
CA LEU A 734 9.39 6.56 24.04
C LEU A 734 8.38 5.45 23.73
N LYS A 735 8.21 5.10 22.45
CA LYS A 735 7.34 4.02 22.01
C LYS A 735 7.71 2.70 22.68
N GLU A 736 8.99 2.33 22.71
CA GLU A 736 9.49 1.10 23.35
C GLU A 736 9.24 1.14 24.87
N SER A 737 9.63 2.24 25.53
CA SER A 737 9.42 2.42 26.97
C SER A 737 7.94 2.33 27.36
N LEU A 738 7.06 2.95 26.58
CA LEU A 738 5.61 2.93 26.78
C LEU A 738 5.02 1.54 26.48
N ALA A 739 5.51 0.86 25.44
CA ALA A 739 5.11 -0.51 25.13
C ALA A 739 5.41 -1.46 26.27
N ASP A 740 6.58 -1.35 26.88
CA ASP A 740 6.98 -2.17 28.02
C ASP A 740 6.11 -1.91 29.25
N MET A 741 5.85 -0.64 29.56
CA MET A 741 4.99 -0.24 30.68
C MET A 741 3.54 -0.75 30.54
N LEU A 742 3.01 -0.72 29.31
CA LEU A 742 1.62 -1.07 28.96
C LEU A 742 1.45 -2.53 28.53
N SER A 743 2.53 -3.31 28.48
CA SER A 743 2.47 -4.73 28.15
C SER A 743 1.60 -5.51 29.14
N TYR A 744 1.19 -6.73 28.77
CA TYR A 744 0.34 -7.58 29.61
C TYR A 744 0.94 -7.85 31.00
N ASP A 745 2.26 -8.05 31.07
CA ASP A 745 3.03 -8.22 32.31
C ASP A 745 3.74 -6.91 32.73
N GLY A 746 3.38 -5.80 32.09
CA GLY A 746 3.90 -4.47 32.34
C GLY A 746 3.47 -3.90 33.69
N ARG A 747 4.18 -2.86 34.13
CA ARG A 747 4.01 -2.27 35.47
C ARG A 747 2.58 -1.77 35.71
N ILE A 748 1.92 -1.22 34.68
CA ILE A 748 0.55 -0.72 34.79
C ILE A 748 -0.44 -1.88 34.96
N ALA A 749 -0.30 -2.94 34.16
CA ALA A 749 -1.12 -4.13 34.27
C ALA A 749 -0.96 -4.81 35.65
N LEU A 750 0.27 -4.90 36.15
CA LEU A 750 0.57 -5.41 37.49
C LEU A 750 -0.05 -4.53 38.60
N ALA A 751 0.00 -3.21 38.47
CA ALA A 751 -0.62 -2.28 39.41
C ALA A 751 -2.15 -2.45 39.45
N LYS A 752 -2.82 -2.52 38.29
CA LYS A 752 -4.26 -2.81 38.19
C LYS A 752 -4.61 -4.15 38.85
N LYS A 753 -3.83 -5.20 38.59
CA LYS A 753 -4.03 -6.53 39.19
C LYS A 753 -3.86 -6.53 40.71
N SER A 754 -2.87 -5.79 41.21
CA SER A 754 -2.63 -5.61 42.64
C SER A 754 -3.83 -4.93 43.32
N SER A 755 -4.32 -3.84 42.75
CA SER A 755 -5.46 -3.08 43.28
C SER A 755 -6.76 -3.89 43.26
N ASN A 756 -7.07 -4.59 42.15
CA ASN A 756 -8.19 -5.54 42.08
C ASN A 756 -8.14 -6.58 43.20
N SER A 757 -6.96 -7.20 43.38
CA SER A 757 -6.78 -8.21 44.42
C SER A 757 -6.93 -7.64 45.83
N SER A 758 -6.57 -6.37 46.05
CA SER A 758 -6.82 -5.67 47.31
C SER A 758 -8.32 -5.47 47.54
N ILE A 759 -9.05 -4.95 46.56
CA ILE A 759 -10.51 -4.76 46.63
C ILE A 759 -11.21 -6.09 46.94
N ASP A 760 -10.92 -7.16 46.20
CA ASP A 760 -11.55 -8.48 46.39
C ASP A 760 -11.36 -9.00 47.83
N ARG A 761 -10.14 -8.86 48.38
CA ARG A 761 -9.84 -9.25 49.77
C ARG A 761 -10.61 -8.42 50.79
N MET A 762 -10.81 -7.13 50.51
CA MET A 762 -11.57 -6.25 51.39
C MET A 762 -13.07 -6.55 51.35
N GLU A 763 -13.63 -6.78 50.15
CA GLU A 763 -15.03 -7.16 49.96
C GLU A 763 -15.35 -8.48 50.64
N GLU A 764 -14.49 -9.50 50.47
CA GLU A 764 -14.63 -10.77 51.20
C GLU A 764 -14.63 -10.59 52.72
N TRP A 765 -13.81 -9.68 53.22
CA TRP A 765 -13.75 -9.38 54.66
C TRP A 765 -15.04 -8.70 55.13
N ILE A 766 -15.58 -7.74 54.35
CA ILE A 766 -16.82 -7.05 54.68
C ILE A 766 -17.97 -8.06 54.77
N VAL A 767 -18.12 -8.95 53.79
CA VAL A 767 -19.16 -9.99 53.81
C VAL A 767 -19.05 -10.87 55.06
N LYS A 768 -17.83 -11.27 55.45
CA LYS A 768 -17.60 -12.05 56.67
C LYS A 768 -17.94 -11.27 57.93
N GLU A 769 -17.63 -9.97 57.97
CA GLU A 769 -17.90 -9.10 59.12
C GLU A 769 -19.39 -8.77 59.24
N GLU A 770 -20.12 -8.56 58.15
CA GLU A 770 -21.57 -8.38 58.12
C GLU A 770 -22.30 -9.59 58.71
N MET A 771 -21.95 -10.80 58.26
CA MET A 771 -22.49 -12.04 58.83
C MET A 771 -22.16 -12.18 60.33
N ARG A 772 -20.99 -11.71 60.76
CA ARG A 772 -20.60 -11.73 62.19
C ARG A 772 -21.47 -10.74 62.98
N LEU A 773 -21.68 -9.55 62.44
CA LEU A 773 -22.47 -8.48 63.05
C LEU A 773 -23.96 -8.87 63.17
N GLU A 774 -24.53 -9.50 62.15
CA GLU A 774 -25.91 -10.04 62.19
C GLU A 774 -26.07 -11.03 63.36
N LYS A 775 -25.15 -11.99 63.50
CA LYS A 775 -25.14 -12.93 64.64
C LYS A 775 -24.92 -12.24 65.99
N VAL A 776 -24.23 -11.10 66.03
CA VAL A 776 -24.07 -10.32 67.27
C VAL A 776 -25.38 -9.62 67.60
N GLU A 777 -26.05 -9.04 66.62
CA GLU A 777 -27.35 -8.37 66.74
C GLU A 777 -28.41 -9.33 67.27
N GLU A 778 -28.57 -10.51 66.65
CA GLU A 778 -29.48 -11.55 67.10
C GLU A 778 -29.22 -11.97 68.55
N ARG A 779 -27.94 -12.13 68.93
CA ARG A 779 -27.54 -12.46 70.29
C ARG A 779 -27.86 -11.35 71.29
N LEU A 780 -27.68 -10.09 70.91
CA LEU A 780 -28.02 -8.93 71.74
C LEU A 780 -29.55 -8.85 71.93
N ILE A 781 -30.32 -8.92 70.85
CA ILE A 781 -31.79 -8.95 70.90
C ILE A 781 -32.27 -10.08 71.80
N GLY A 782 -31.75 -11.30 71.63
CA GLY A 782 -32.11 -12.45 72.46
C GLY A 782 -31.75 -12.29 73.94
N LYS A 783 -30.62 -11.64 74.26
CA LYS A 783 -30.23 -11.33 75.65
C LYS A 783 -31.16 -10.30 76.28
N PHE A 784 -31.48 -9.22 75.57
CA PHE A 784 -32.38 -8.17 76.07
C PHE A 784 -33.83 -8.66 76.21
N ALA A 785 -34.32 -9.51 75.29
CA ALA A 785 -35.63 -10.14 75.43
C ALA A 785 -35.73 -11.06 76.67
N ARG A 786 -34.66 -11.82 76.97
CA ARG A 786 -34.59 -12.63 78.20
C ARG A 786 -34.57 -11.76 79.44
N LEU A 787 -33.78 -10.68 79.43
CA LEU A 787 -33.70 -9.73 80.53
C LEU A 787 -35.07 -9.08 80.79
N GLU A 788 -35.77 -8.64 79.75
CA GLU A 788 -37.11 -8.07 79.86
C GLU A 788 -38.09 -9.07 80.48
N ARG A 789 -38.09 -10.33 80.03
CA ARG A 789 -38.91 -11.39 80.62
C ARG A 789 -38.62 -11.59 82.11
N THR A 790 -37.34 -11.57 82.52
CA THR A 790 -36.98 -11.67 83.94
C THR A 790 -37.41 -10.45 84.74
N LEU A 791 -37.29 -9.25 84.18
CA LEU A 791 -37.69 -8.01 84.84
C LEU A 791 -39.21 -7.92 84.99
N THR A 792 -39.99 -8.31 83.97
CA THR A 792 -41.45 -8.41 84.07
C THR A 792 -41.86 -9.43 85.13
N LEU A 793 -41.17 -10.57 85.23
CA LEU A 793 -41.44 -11.56 86.26
C LEU A 793 -41.15 -11.02 87.67
N ILE A 794 -40.03 -10.32 87.85
CA ILE A 794 -39.69 -9.64 89.11
C ILE A 794 -40.71 -8.54 89.44
N GLN A 795 -41.11 -7.71 88.47
CA GLN A 795 -42.14 -6.68 88.66
C GLN A 795 -43.49 -7.29 89.04
N SER A 796 -43.87 -8.42 88.43
CA SER A 796 -45.09 -9.15 88.82
C SER A 796 -45.00 -9.74 90.23
N GLN A 797 -43.83 -10.26 90.62
CA GLN A 797 -43.58 -10.75 91.97
C GLN A 797 -43.59 -9.61 93.00
N MET A 798 -42.99 -8.45 92.68
CA MET A 798 -43.03 -7.27 93.53
C MET A 798 -44.44 -6.67 93.63
N GLY A 799 -45.21 -6.67 92.54
CA GLY A 799 -46.62 -6.27 92.54
C GLY A 799 -47.47 -7.21 93.41
N MET A 800 -47.25 -8.52 93.32
CA MET A 800 -47.89 -9.50 94.21
C MET A 800 -47.49 -9.29 95.67
N ILE A 801 -46.20 -9.11 95.97
CA ILE A 801 -45.70 -8.85 97.32
C ILE A 801 -46.27 -7.53 97.88
N SER A 802 -46.34 -6.48 97.06
CA SER A 802 -46.92 -5.18 97.44
C SER A 802 -48.45 -5.21 97.60
N SER A 803 -49.14 -6.22 97.08
CA SER A 803 -50.57 -6.47 97.33
C SER A 803 -50.81 -7.37 98.56
N MET A 804 -49.76 -8.00 99.09
CA MET A 804 -49.79 -8.88 100.27
C MET A 804 -49.29 -8.18 101.55
N ILE A 805 -48.70 -6.99 101.42
CA ILE A 805 -48.34 -6.05 102.51
C ILE A 805 -49.41 -4.96 102.53
#